data_AF-A0A518HLD0-F1
#
_entry.id   AF-A0A518HLD0-F1
#
_cell.length_a   1.000
_cell.length_b   1.000
_cell.length_c   1.000
_cell.angle_alpha   90.00
_cell.angle_beta   90.00
_cell.angle_gamma   90.00
#
_symmetry.space_group_name_H-M   'P 1'
#
loop_
_entity.id
_entity.type
_entity.pdbx_description
1 polymer ?
#
loop_
_entity_poly.entity_id
_entity_poly.type
_entity_poly.pdbx_seq_one_letter_code
_entity_poly.pdbx_strand_id
1 'polypeptide(L)'
;MLDPADMAIRPRRRPNRLVLVAFLVMVSAVASGRCVAEERTIKLTVVDSDTGAPLAARLYLQSTAGVPFYFRSDDPTGSAVRYEKRNWINQQSVEYHTTVSAHRCSATVPEGEYRLIVERGKTYFPHQQTLTVGVDDLDLTVPLKRWNDPQARGWYSGDTHLHRTIDELKNVIVAEDLNVALPLTNWVTIADQAPRAGNKNLTDIPEGLVVVDPTHVIWPRNTEYEIFTVAGQRHTLGALFVLGHRNGLETDVPPWRPVVESVQASDPGVLFDMDKLDWPFAMVLPTIVPDALYELSNNHVWRTEFAFRKWNTPAPAYMQPPFGASEGGHRQWIDYTLGMYYTLLNCGFRMPPSAGTANGVHPVPAGFGRVYVHQPDGFDDQGWMQGLKAGRSFVTTGPMLYTHAAGNDPGHVFRFSQPQTIPLAIDLLSQTKLSYGELLINGRPESLLRPQNQVTSDGAFRSAFSIDVSPKRSGWFAVRFWEPRDDGQSRFVHSAPWYVEIGDAPVRPMAHEKRYLVSRVENEMRRSRGIVPDAAMQEYERALAFYRSLDVHDDTADVAAEARQSEGQPLERWLDNMITDHRFDVDEVRRATGLPTADAITAMEQRANQRPKSGFRILPYPGGRHPRIGFLDGAIRPQRETKVSVFTPWSDGGYVVVDVPEAVFSNLGLTYLAHEHIPTIWTEQGIDLPRLEWSMNDGALNVQRKLPGGIVIESRVNEQDGAAKMELKLTNGTRGTLTGLRVQVCVMLKGAVGFNVQETLDSVTAPPFVAVRAEDSNRWIITAWQPNHRVWANPPVPCIHSDPVFPDCAPGRTVTVSGGLWFYEGDDIDGELKRLADQP
;
A
#
# COMPACT_ATOMS: atom_id res chain seq x y z
N MET A 1 21.82 -8.01 -26.88
CA MET A 1 22.92 -8.77 -27.51
C MET A 1 24.20 -8.13 -27.05
N LEU A 2 24.97 -8.81 -26.19
CA LEU A 2 26.42 -8.69 -25.97
C LEU A 2 26.79 -9.84 -25.00
N ASP A 3 27.78 -10.63 -25.41
CA ASP A 3 28.25 -11.91 -24.86
C ASP A 3 29.45 -11.68 -23.90
N PRO A 4 29.58 -12.39 -22.76
CA PRO A 4 30.72 -12.27 -21.87
C PRO A 4 31.74 -13.40 -22.10
N ALA A 5 32.92 -13.05 -22.61
CA ALA A 5 34.11 -13.88 -22.52
C ALA A 5 35.35 -13.00 -22.24
N ASP A 6 36.25 -13.59 -21.45
CA ASP A 6 37.58 -13.14 -21.04
C ASP A 6 37.68 -12.05 -19.98
N MET A 7 38.03 -12.47 -18.76
CA MET A 7 39.19 -11.93 -18.04
C MET A 7 39.61 -12.88 -16.91
N ALA A 8 40.53 -13.80 -17.22
CA ALA A 8 41.33 -14.53 -16.25
C ALA A 8 42.80 -14.18 -16.46
N ILE A 9 43.42 -13.42 -15.55
CA ILE A 9 44.87 -13.22 -15.53
C ILE A 9 45.41 -13.36 -14.11
N ARG A 10 46.21 -14.42 -13.90
CA ARG A 10 47.05 -14.69 -12.72
C ARG A 10 48.27 -13.74 -12.71
N PRO A 11 48.84 -13.35 -11.56
CA PRO A 11 50.19 -12.80 -11.51
C PRO A 11 51.26 -13.84 -11.14
N ARG A 12 52.37 -13.79 -11.89
CA ARG A 12 53.62 -14.53 -11.68
C ARG A 12 54.50 -13.88 -10.60
N ARG A 13 55.39 -14.67 -10.02
CA ARG A 13 56.34 -14.36 -8.92
C ARG A 13 57.74 -13.94 -9.41
N ARG A 14 58.43 -13.16 -8.53
CA ARG A 14 59.90 -12.99 -8.25
C ARG A 14 60.71 -11.95 -9.09
N PRO A 15 61.87 -11.42 -8.60
CA PRO A 15 62.40 -11.27 -7.22
C PRO A 15 63.19 -9.94 -6.90
N ASN A 16 63.53 -9.76 -5.61
CA ASN A 16 64.68 -9.03 -4.98
C ASN A 16 64.82 -7.49 -5.04
N ARG A 17 64.87 -6.82 -3.87
CA ARG A 17 66.12 -6.47 -3.15
C ARG A 17 65.85 -5.74 -1.82
N LEU A 18 66.55 -6.19 -0.77
CA LEU A 18 66.70 -5.54 0.53
C LEU A 18 67.45 -4.19 0.38
N VAL A 19 66.93 -3.14 1.01
CA VAL A 19 67.75 -2.03 1.54
C VAL A 19 67.20 -1.66 2.91
N LEU A 20 68.05 -1.84 3.92
CA LEU A 20 67.82 -1.54 5.33
C LEU A 20 68.27 -0.10 5.57
N VAL A 21 67.36 0.80 5.97
CA VAL A 21 67.71 2.11 6.52
C VAL A 21 67.08 2.20 7.90
N ALA A 22 67.94 2.20 8.91
CA ALA A 22 67.58 2.41 10.30
C ALA A 22 67.36 3.91 10.53
N PHE A 23 66.21 4.27 11.09
CA PHE A 23 66.03 5.55 11.78
C PHE A 23 65.44 5.26 13.16
N LEU A 24 66.25 5.58 14.18
CA LEU A 24 65.85 5.66 15.58
C LEU A 24 64.71 6.68 15.72
N VAL A 25 63.56 6.24 16.24
CA VAL A 25 62.59 7.13 16.86
C VAL A 25 62.42 6.69 18.31
N MET A 26 62.69 7.64 19.21
CA MET A 26 62.55 7.52 20.66
C MET A 26 61.18 6.98 21.04
N VAL A 27 61.19 5.89 21.82
CA VAL A 27 60.03 5.42 22.58
C VAL A 27 59.82 6.38 23.75
N SER A 28 58.99 7.40 23.53
CA SER A 28 58.31 8.07 24.64
C SER A 28 57.14 7.20 25.04
N ALA A 29 57.32 6.44 26.12
CA ALA A 29 56.24 5.72 26.78
C ALA A 29 55.26 6.74 27.41
N VAL A 30 54.33 7.26 26.60
CA VAL A 30 53.08 7.79 27.12
C VAL A 30 52.23 6.58 27.44
N ALA A 31 52.20 6.21 28.71
CA ALA A 31 51.16 5.35 29.26
C ALA A 31 49.81 6.06 29.05
N SER A 32 49.21 5.86 27.87
CA SER A 32 47.80 6.07 27.68
C SER A 32 47.11 4.95 28.44
N GLY A 33 46.83 5.20 29.72
CA GLY A 33 45.88 4.40 30.47
C GLY A 33 44.59 4.38 29.68
N ARG A 34 44.35 3.29 28.94
CA ARG A 34 42.99 2.92 28.56
C ARG A 34 42.29 2.65 29.89
N CYS A 35 41.57 3.64 30.38
CA CYS A 35 40.54 3.43 31.38
C CYS A 35 39.60 2.40 30.75
N VAL A 36 39.71 1.15 31.18
CA VAL A 36 38.73 0.14 30.82
C VAL A 36 37.46 0.61 31.51
N ALA A 37 36.49 1.12 30.76
CA ALA A 37 35.20 1.51 31.32
C ALA A 37 34.67 0.29 32.08
N GLU A 38 34.43 0.42 33.38
CA GLU A 38 33.95 -0.70 34.18
C GLU A 38 32.58 -1.13 33.63
N GLU A 39 32.44 -2.43 33.41
CA GLU A 39 31.19 -3.03 33.00
C GLU A 39 30.19 -3.00 34.18
N ARG A 40 28.97 -2.54 33.90
CA ARG A 40 27.84 -2.44 34.83
C ARG A 40 26.69 -3.30 34.36
N THR A 41 25.81 -3.69 35.28
CA THR A 41 24.66 -4.53 34.97
C THR A 41 23.37 -3.73 35.04
N ILE A 42 22.58 -3.78 33.96
CA ILE A 42 21.17 -3.39 33.99
C ILE A 42 20.36 -4.66 34.19
N LYS A 43 19.68 -4.78 35.31
CA LYS A 43 18.73 -5.85 35.63
C LYS A 43 17.31 -5.35 35.42
N LEU A 44 16.46 -6.20 34.87
CA LEU A 44 15.14 -5.81 34.40
C LEU A 44 14.12 -6.91 34.65
N THR A 45 12.96 -6.50 35.16
CA THR A 45 11.74 -7.32 35.25
C THR A 45 10.61 -6.57 34.53
N VAL A 46 9.90 -7.22 33.61
CA VAL A 46 8.73 -6.63 32.94
C VAL A 46 7.46 -7.13 33.62
N VAL A 47 6.52 -6.24 33.90
CA VAL A 47 5.25 -6.59 34.53
C VAL A 47 4.07 -5.94 33.80
N ASP A 48 2.90 -6.58 33.85
CA ASP A 48 1.64 -5.97 33.46
C ASP A 48 1.27 -4.87 34.47
N SER A 49 0.93 -3.68 33.98
CA SER A 49 0.71 -2.52 34.86
C SER A 49 -0.52 -2.66 35.76
N ASP A 50 -1.52 -3.43 35.33
CA ASP A 50 -2.81 -3.52 36.02
C ASP A 50 -2.83 -4.66 37.02
N THR A 51 -2.16 -5.77 36.71
CA THR A 51 -2.16 -7.00 37.51
C THR A 51 -0.86 -7.20 38.30
N GLY A 52 0.24 -6.55 37.90
CA GLY A 52 1.58 -6.78 38.43
C GLY A 52 2.19 -8.13 38.02
N ALA A 53 1.53 -8.90 37.17
CA ALA A 53 2.03 -10.20 36.72
C ALA A 53 3.28 -10.03 35.85
N PRO A 54 4.32 -10.89 36.01
CA PRO A 54 5.48 -10.86 35.13
C PRO A 54 5.11 -11.13 33.67
N LEU A 55 5.77 -10.43 32.74
CA LEU A 55 5.52 -10.53 31.30
C LEU A 55 6.77 -10.91 30.53
N ALA A 56 6.62 -11.77 29.51
CA ALA A 56 7.60 -11.90 28.45
C ALA A 56 7.52 -10.67 27.52
N ALA A 57 8.66 -10.25 26.97
CA ALA A 57 8.74 -9.03 26.17
C ALA A 57 9.93 -9.02 25.20
N ARG A 58 9.85 -8.15 24.19
CA ARG A 58 10.94 -7.76 23.30
C ARG A 58 11.62 -6.50 23.84
N LEU A 59 12.94 -6.55 23.96
CA LEU A 59 13.78 -5.51 24.54
C LEU A 59 14.77 -4.95 23.53
N TYR A 60 14.80 -3.63 23.40
CA TYR A 60 15.84 -2.88 22.71
C TYR A 60 16.65 -2.11 23.73
N LEU A 61 17.97 -2.28 23.72
CA LEU A 61 18.87 -1.48 24.51
C LEU A 61 19.98 -0.96 23.59
N GLN A 62 20.08 0.36 23.47
CA GLN A 62 21.06 0.99 22.60
C GLN A 62 21.73 2.16 23.33
N SER A 63 23.03 2.36 23.14
CA SER A 63 23.68 3.60 23.60
C SER A 63 23.19 4.80 22.79
N THR A 64 23.47 6.02 23.25
CA THR A 64 23.22 7.25 22.48
C THR A 64 23.97 7.29 21.14
N ALA A 65 25.04 6.51 20.97
CA ALA A 65 25.75 6.32 19.72
C ALA A 65 25.13 5.22 18.81
N GLY A 66 24.02 4.62 19.22
CA GLY A 66 23.31 3.58 18.45
C GLY A 66 23.92 2.17 18.56
N VAL A 67 24.82 1.92 19.51
CA VAL A 67 25.41 0.59 19.71
C VAL A 67 24.41 -0.29 20.46
N PRO A 68 23.99 -1.45 19.92
CA PRO A 68 23.04 -2.34 20.58
C PRO A 68 23.68 -3.18 21.67
N PHE A 69 22.93 -3.42 22.75
CA PHE A 69 23.24 -4.32 23.86
C PHE A 69 22.11 -5.31 24.04
N TYR A 70 22.42 -6.49 24.55
CA TYR A 70 21.51 -7.64 24.57
C TYR A 70 21.36 -8.20 25.98
N PHE A 71 20.16 -8.66 26.29
CA PHE A 71 19.84 -9.23 27.58
C PHE A 71 20.09 -10.75 27.60
N ARG A 72 20.33 -11.28 28.79
CA ARG A 72 20.34 -12.71 29.12
C ARG A 72 19.35 -12.95 30.25
N SER A 73 18.77 -14.14 30.34
CA SER A 73 17.96 -14.46 31.51
C SER A 73 18.86 -14.70 32.72
N ASP A 74 18.45 -14.17 33.87
CA ASP A 74 19.11 -14.43 35.16
C ASP A 74 18.59 -15.72 35.81
N ASP A 75 17.49 -16.27 35.30
CA ASP A 75 16.82 -17.44 35.83
C ASP A 75 17.15 -18.70 35.00
N PRO A 76 17.53 -19.84 35.61
CA PRO A 76 17.81 -21.08 34.89
C PRO A 76 16.62 -21.66 34.10
N THR A 77 15.39 -21.31 34.49
CA THR A 77 14.15 -21.70 33.81
C THR A 77 13.66 -20.61 32.84
N GLY A 78 14.30 -19.45 32.86
CA GLY A 78 14.06 -18.37 31.91
C GLY A 78 14.86 -18.51 30.62
N SER A 79 14.46 -17.74 29.62
CA SER A 79 15.09 -17.72 28.31
C SER A 79 15.22 -16.31 27.76
N ALA A 80 16.25 -16.10 26.95
CA ALA A 80 16.51 -14.87 26.22
C ALA A 80 17.04 -15.21 24.82
N VAL A 81 16.39 -14.69 23.78
CA VAL A 81 16.75 -14.94 22.38
C VAL A 81 17.21 -13.65 21.73
N ARG A 82 18.50 -13.59 21.36
CA ARG A 82 19.08 -12.47 20.62
C ARG A 82 18.61 -12.50 19.17
N TYR A 83 18.15 -11.36 18.66
CA TYR A 83 17.88 -11.16 17.26
C TYR A 83 18.73 -10.03 16.69
N GLU A 84 19.46 -10.34 15.63
CA GLU A 84 20.34 -9.38 14.98
C GLU A 84 20.28 -9.57 13.46
N LYS A 85 19.44 -8.77 12.79
CA LYS A 85 19.32 -8.82 11.33
C LYS A 85 19.53 -7.44 10.71
N ARG A 86 20.29 -7.45 9.62
CA ARG A 86 20.55 -6.31 8.76
C ARG A 86 20.30 -6.73 7.33
N ASN A 87 19.54 -5.94 6.58
CA ASN A 87 19.32 -6.23 5.17
C ASN A 87 20.60 -6.06 4.36
N TRP A 88 20.82 -6.91 3.35
CA TRP A 88 22.02 -6.89 2.53
C TRP A 88 22.01 -5.80 1.44
N ILE A 89 20.82 -5.36 0.99
CA ILE A 89 20.62 -4.30 -0.01
C ILE A 89 20.66 -2.93 0.67
N ASN A 90 19.85 -2.74 1.71
CA ASN A 90 19.81 -1.51 2.49
C ASN A 90 20.39 -1.73 3.88
N GLN A 91 21.65 -1.31 4.08
CA GLN A 91 22.38 -1.50 5.34
C GLN A 91 21.82 -0.68 6.52
N GLN A 92 20.94 0.30 6.26
CA GLN A 92 20.23 1.06 7.29
C GLN A 92 18.99 0.30 7.82
N SER A 93 18.52 -0.71 7.08
CA SER A 93 17.42 -1.57 7.50
C SER A 93 17.94 -2.61 8.51
N VAL A 94 17.79 -2.31 9.79
CA VAL A 94 18.31 -3.11 10.92
C VAL A 94 17.23 -3.38 11.97
N GLU A 95 17.28 -4.57 12.55
CA GLU A 95 16.39 -4.99 13.63
C GLU A 95 17.19 -5.79 14.66
N TYR A 96 17.52 -5.13 15.77
CA TYR A 96 18.42 -5.61 16.83
C TYR A 96 17.72 -5.57 18.18
N HIS A 97 17.41 -6.74 18.74
CA HIS A 97 16.70 -6.84 20.02
C HIS A 97 17.01 -8.16 20.74
N THR A 98 16.48 -8.29 21.95
CA THR A 98 16.38 -9.57 22.66
C THR A 98 14.92 -9.80 23.03
N THR A 99 14.35 -10.98 22.75
CA THR A 99 13.10 -11.39 23.39
C THR A 99 13.43 -12.16 24.67
N VAL A 100 12.70 -11.89 25.75
CA VAL A 100 12.91 -12.52 27.07
C VAL A 100 11.62 -13.13 27.57
N SER A 101 11.74 -14.26 28.27
CA SER A 101 10.63 -14.85 29.03
C SER A 101 10.21 -13.96 30.20
N ALA A 102 9.11 -14.30 30.88
CA ALA A 102 8.58 -13.56 32.04
C ALA A 102 9.44 -13.64 33.34
N HIS A 103 10.74 -13.87 33.19
CA HIS A 103 11.72 -13.94 34.27
C HIS A 103 12.59 -12.69 34.27
N ARG A 104 13.32 -12.47 35.36
CA ARG A 104 14.33 -11.43 35.43
C ARG A 104 15.42 -11.65 34.37
N CYS A 105 15.88 -10.58 33.76
CA CYS A 105 16.97 -10.59 32.79
C CYS A 105 17.96 -9.46 33.05
N SER A 106 19.18 -9.63 32.57
CA SER A 106 20.22 -8.61 32.70
C SER A 106 21.04 -8.40 31.43
N ALA A 107 21.57 -7.20 31.27
CA ALA A 107 22.51 -6.83 30.22
C ALA A 107 23.73 -6.14 30.85
N THR A 108 24.92 -6.51 30.37
CA THR A 108 26.17 -5.87 30.78
C THR A 108 26.51 -4.75 29.81
N VAL A 109 26.72 -3.54 30.33
CA VAL A 109 26.96 -2.33 29.56
C VAL A 109 28.05 -1.46 30.22
N PRO A 110 28.84 -0.68 29.46
CA PRO A 110 29.70 0.34 30.04
C PRO A 110 28.91 1.43 30.78
N GLU A 111 29.58 2.24 31.61
CA GLU A 111 28.99 3.50 32.09
C GLU A 111 28.61 4.40 30.90
N GLY A 112 27.44 5.06 30.96
CA GLY A 112 26.94 5.90 29.87
C GLY A 112 25.43 6.06 29.83
N GLU A 113 24.96 6.65 28.73
CA GLU A 113 23.54 6.87 28.47
C GLU A 113 22.99 5.89 27.44
N TYR A 114 21.80 5.36 27.73
CA TYR A 114 21.15 4.32 26.96
C TYR A 114 19.68 4.65 26.72
N ARG A 115 19.14 4.19 25.58
CA ARG A 115 17.72 4.14 25.30
C ARG A 115 17.25 2.69 25.46
N LEU A 116 16.29 2.48 26.36
CA LEU A 116 15.57 1.24 26.54
C LEU A 116 14.18 1.35 25.90
N ILE A 117 13.81 0.37 25.09
CA ILE A 117 12.45 0.18 24.59
C ILE A 117 12.00 -1.24 24.96
N VAL A 118 10.83 -1.37 25.58
CA VAL A 118 10.23 -2.64 25.98
C VAL A 118 8.86 -2.76 25.30
N GLU A 119 8.65 -3.84 24.56
CA GLU A 119 7.44 -4.08 23.78
C GLU A 119 6.91 -5.49 24.03
N ARG A 120 5.58 -5.68 24.00
CA ARG A 120 4.94 -7.00 24.02
C ARG A 120 3.88 -7.06 22.94
N GLY A 121 4.24 -7.64 21.79
CA GLY A 121 3.34 -7.81 20.66
C GLY A 121 2.67 -6.51 20.20
N LYS A 122 1.36 -6.59 19.92
CA LYS A 122 0.53 -5.46 19.46
C LYS A 122 -0.63 -5.14 20.42
N THR A 123 -0.58 -5.62 21.66
CA THR A 123 -1.68 -5.47 22.64
C THR A 123 -1.32 -4.53 23.79
N TYR A 124 -0.04 -4.18 23.93
CA TYR A 124 0.50 -3.29 24.95
C TYR A 124 1.12 -2.03 24.33
N PHE A 125 1.14 -0.94 25.10
CA PHE A 125 1.91 0.24 24.74
C PHE A 125 3.40 -0.06 24.95
N PRO A 126 4.28 0.34 24.01
CA PRO A 126 5.70 0.24 24.20
C PRO A 126 6.13 1.18 25.33
N HIS A 127 6.95 0.70 26.26
CA HIS A 127 7.63 1.54 27.24
C HIS A 127 8.94 2.04 26.63
N GLN A 128 9.21 3.34 26.73
CA GLN A 128 10.46 3.94 26.30
C GLN A 128 11.06 4.77 27.42
N GLN A 129 12.35 4.56 27.69
CA GLN A 129 13.05 5.25 28.78
C GLN A 129 14.51 5.49 28.42
N THR A 130 15.01 6.69 28.75
CA THR A 130 16.45 6.97 28.79
C THR A 130 17.01 6.54 30.15
N LEU A 131 18.11 5.80 30.13
CA LEU A 131 18.82 5.31 31.30
C LEU A 131 20.21 5.94 31.37
N THR A 132 20.62 6.35 32.56
CA THR A 132 22.01 6.76 32.84
C THR A 132 22.61 5.71 33.76
N VAL A 133 23.61 4.99 33.25
CA VAL A 133 24.36 3.99 34.02
C VAL A 133 25.64 4.66 34.50
N GLY A 134 25.70 4.90 35.81
CA GLY A 134 26.87 5.46 36.50
C GLY A 134 27.73 4.35 37.10
N VAL A 135 28.12 4.53 38.36
CA VAL A 135 29.02 3.59 39.07
C VAL A 135 28.30 2.38 39.67
N ASP A 136 26.96 2.40 39.74
CA ASP A 136 26.15 1.33 40.33
C ASP A 136 25.39 0.55 39.25
N ASP A 137 25.12 -0.74 39.53
CA ASP A 137 24.16 -1.54 38.77
C ASP A 137 22.76 -0.90 38.84
N LEU A 138 21.99 -1.00 37.74
CA LEU A 138 20.59 -0.61 37.72
C LEU A 138 19.68 -1.81 37.92
N ASP A 139 18.63 -1.67 38.73
CA ASP A 139 17.59 -2.67 38.91
C ASP A 139 16.23 -2.05 38.61
N LEU A 140 15.60 -2.48 37.52
CA LEU A 140 14.42 -1.84 36.95
C LEU A 140 13.23 -2.82 36.96
N THR A 141 12.07 -2.31 37.38
CA THR A 141 10.78 -2.94 37.09
C THR A 141 10.05 -2.07 36.07
N VAL A 142 9.79 -2.62 34.89
CA VAL A 142 9.17 -1.91 33.76
C VAL A 142 7.72 -2.34 33.62
N PRO A 143 6.74 -1.47 33.90
CA PRO A 143 5.34 -1.78 33.68
C PRO A 143 4.94 -1.58 32.21
N LEU A 144 4.21 -2.53 31.64
CA LEU A 144 3.54 -2.40 30.34
C LEU A 144 2.03 -2.31 30.54
N LYS A 145 1.42 -1.28 29.93
CA LYS A 145 -0.03 -1.07 29.94
C LYS A 145 -0.67 -1.68 28.71
N ARG A 146 -1.62 -2.60 28.90
CA ARG A 146 -2.45 -3.17 27.82
C ARG A 146 -3.43 -2.10 27.33
N TRP A 147 -3.66 -2.05 26.02
CA TRP A 147 -4.62 -1.13 25.39
C TRP A 147 -5.68 -1.82 24.54
N ASN A 148 -5.51 -3.11 24.28
CA ASN A 148 -6.47 -3.94 23.58
C ASN A 148 -6.29 -5.41 23.98
N ASP A 149 -7.40 -6.16 23.98
CA ASP A 149 -7.43 -7.60 24.26
C ASP A 149 -8.23 -8.33 23.17
N PRO A 150 -7.57 -8.74 22.07
CA PRO A 150 -8.22 -9.51 21.00
C PRO A 150 -8.74 -10.86 21.49
N GLN A 151 -8.00 -11.52 22.41
CA GLN A 151 -8.33 -12.87 22.87
C GLN A 151 -9.63 -12.87 23.69
N ALA A 152 -9.85 -11.85 24.51
CA ALA A 152 -11.13 -11.65 25.20
C ALA A 152 -12.32 -11.43 24.24
N ARG A 153 -12.05 -11.09 22.97
CA ARG A 153 -13.04 -10.94 21.90
C ARG A 153 -13.04 -12.16 20.96
N GLY A 154 -12.34 -13.24 21.29
CA GLY A 154 -12.23 -14.45 20.48
C GLY A 154 -11.28 -14.34 19.28
N TRP A 155 -10.39 -13.33 19.22
CA TRP A 155 -9.46 -13.16 18.10
C TRP A 155 -8.05 -13.60 18.47
N TYR A 156 -7.51 -14.53 17.69
CA TYR A 156 -6.20 -15.15 17.94
C TYR A 156 -5.25 -14.93 16.76
N SER A 157 -4.04 -14.49 17.05
CA SER A 157 -3.06 -14.08 16.05
C SER A 157 -2.24 -15.23 15.48
N GLY A 158 -1.71 -15.05 14.27
CA GLY A 158 -0.66 -15.92 13.74
C GLY A 158 0.26 -15.25 12.72
N ASP A 159 1.42 -15.87 12.55
CA ASP A 159 2.45 -15.54 11.55
C ASP A 159 2.74 -16.80 10.73
N THR A 160 2.46 -16.73 9.42
CA THR A 160 2.51 -17.88 8.52
C THR A 160 3.87 -18.08 7.84
N HIS A 161 4.83 -17.16 8.05
CA HIS A 161 6.17 -17.21 7.43
C HIS A 161 7.25 -16.86 8.46
N LEU A 162 7.89 -17.87 9.05
CA LEU A 162 9.01 -17.71 9.99
C LEU A 162 10.20 -18.60 9.61
N HIS A 163 11.42 -18.09 9.78
CA HIS A 163 12.69 -18.81 9.57
C HIS A 163 13.51 -18.87 10.88
N ARG A 164 12.90 -19.42 11.93
CA ARG A 164 13.50 -19.56 13.25
C ARG A 164 13.55 -21.03 13.66
N THR A 165 14.49 -21.35 14.54
CA THR A 165 14.47 -22.67 15.18
C THR A 165 13.24 -22.81 16.08
N ILE A 166 12.76 -24.04 16.26
CA ILE A 166 11.60 -24.30 17.13
C ILE A 166 11.87 -23.89 18.57
N ASP A 167 13.12 -24.03 19.03
CA ASP A 167 13.48 -23.68 20.40
C ASP A 167 13.45 -22.17 20.66
N GLU A 168 13.99 -21.36 19.74
CA GLU A 168 13.86 -19.90 19.82
C GLU A 168 12.39 -19.46 19.84
N LEU A 169 11.53 -20.11 19.04
CA LEU A 169 10.13 -19.73 18.92
C LEU A 169 9.34 -19.91 20.22
N LYS A 170 9.69 -20.87 21.08
CA LYS A 170 9.05 -21.03 22.40
C LYS A 170 9.12 -19.74 23.23
N ASN A 171 10.22 -19.00 23.10
CA ASN A 171 10.38 -17.70 23.74
C ASN A 171 9.72 -16.57 22.94
N VAL A 172 10.00 -16.52 21.63
CA VAL A 172 9.60 -15.40 20.76
C VAL A 172 8.08 -15.24 20.72
N ILE A 173 7.31 -16.33 20.54
CA ILE A 173 5.86 -16.19 20.36
C ILE A 173 5.17 -15.64 21.61
N VAL A 174 5.66 -15.97 22.82
CA VAL A 174 5.10 -15.47 24.07
C VAL A 174 5.54 -14.03 24.34
N ALA A 175 6.74 -13.64 23.94
CA ALA A 175 7.21 -12.25 23.99
C ALA A 175 6.45 -11.34 23.01
N GLU A 176 6.01 -11.89 21.88
CA GLU A 176 5.25 -11.20 20.83
C GLU A 176 3.72 -11.31 20.95
N ASP A 177 3.23 -12.02 21.98
CA ASP A 177 1.81 -12.33 22.18
C ASP A 177 1.18 -12.89 20.87
N LEU A 178 1.87 -13.86 20.26
CA LEU A 178 1.58 -14.45 18.96
C LEU A 178 1.04 -15.87 19.13
N ASN A 179 -0.26 -16.08 18.92
CA ASN A 179 -0.92 -17.32 19.31
C ASN A 179 -0.49 -18.54 18.48
N VAL A 180 -0.31 -18.37 17.17
CA VAL A 180 0.07 -19.45 16.25
C VAL A 180 1.31 -19.07 15.44
N ALA A 181 2.33 -19.92 15.44
CA ALA A 181 3.50 -19.78 14.59
C ALA A 181 3.67 -20.96 13.64
N LEU A 182 3.88 -20.67 12.36
CA LEU A 182 4.11 -21.66 11.30
C LEU A 182 5.51 -21.48 10.67
N PRO A 183 6.58 -21.94 11.33
CA PRO A 183 7.93 -21.85 10.77
C PRO A 183 8.11 -22.73 9.52
N LEU A 184 8.75 -22.16 8.50
CA LEU A 184 9.10 -22.85 7.26
C LEU A 184 10.36 -23.70 7.48
N THR A 185 10.18 -24.83 8.14
CA THR A 185 11.27 -25.75 8.53
C THR A 185 11.87 -26.53 7.37
N ASN A 186 11.08 -26.81 6.33
CA ASN A 186 11.60 -27.35 5.08
C ASN A 186 11.63 -26.22 4.06
N TRP A 187 12.80 -25.89 3.51
CA TRP A 187 12.96 -24.76 2.60
C TRP A 187 13.73 -25.20 1.35
N VAL A 188 13.00 -25.27 0.24
CA VAL A 188 13.47 -25.73 -1.06
C VAL A 188 13.73 -24.52 -1.95
N THR A 189 14.98 -24.39 -2.39
CA THR A 189 15.38 -23.23 -3.23
C THR A 189 15.93 -23.61 -4.60
N ILE A 190 16.03 -24.91 -4.87
CA ILE A 190 16.54 -25.47 -6.11
C ILE A 190 15.46 -26.42 -6.64
N ALA A 191 15.11 -26.28 -7.92
CA ALA A 191 14.17 -27.18 -8.58
C ALA A 191 14.67 -28.64 -8.55
N ASP A 192 13.73 -29.57 -8.70
CA ASP A 192 14.00 -31.02 -8.74
C ASP A 192 14.60 -31.59 -7.43
N GLN A 193 14.56 -30.81 -6.34
CA GLN A 193 14.91 -31.28 -5.00
C GLN A 193 13.65 -31.58 -4.20
N ALA A 194 13.59 -32.80 -3.65
CA ALA A 194 12.55 -33.18 -2.71
C ALA A 194 12.64 -32.30 -1.43
N PRO A 195 11.51 -31.92 -0.81
CA PRO A 195 11.50 -31.06 0.38
C PRO A 195 12.35 -31.56 1.53
N ARG A 196 12.39 -32.87 1.79
CA ARG A 196 13.25 -33.46 2.83
C ARG A 196 14.75 -33.25 2.58
N ALA A 197 15.14 -33.10 1.32
CA ALA A 197 16.51 -32.82 0.89
C ALA A 197 16.77 -31.32 0.67
N GLY A 198 15.82 -30.45 1.06
CA GLY A 198 15.92 -29.01 0.92
C GLY A 198 17.21 -28.46 1.53
N ASN A 199 17.89 -27.62 0.75
CA ASN A 199 19.23 -27.15 1.05
C ASN A 199 19.32 -26.15 2.21
N LYS A 200 18.17 -25.69 2.73
CA LYS A 200 18.07 -24.76 3.85
C LYS A 200 17.18 -25.28 4.99
N ASN A 201 16.93 -26.59 5.03
CA ASN A 201 16.09 -27.19 6.06
C ASN A 201 16.66 -27.01 7.46
N LEU A 202 15.77 -26.89 8.43
CA LEU A 202 16.11 -27.01 9.84
C LEU A 202 16.30 -28.48 10.23
N THR A 203 17.17 -28.73 11.21
CA THR A 203 17.32 -30.05 11.83
C THR A 203 16.37 -30.18 13.03
N ASP A 204 16.13 -31.41 13.48
CA ASP A 204 15.45 -31.69 14.75
C ASP A 204 14.01 -31.13 14.86
N ILE A 205 13.22 -31.32 13.80
CA ILE A 205 11.82 -30.88 13.72
C ILE A 205 10.92 -31.83 14.53
N PRO A 206 10.18 -31.36 15.56
CA PRO A 206 9.26 -32.21 16.32
C PRO A 206 8.13 -32.81 15.45
N GLU A 207 7.63 -33.98 15.83
CA GLU A 207 6.63 -34.72 15.03
C GLU A 207 5.18 -34.22 15.20
N GLY A 208 4.91 -33.33 16.15
CA GLY A 208 3.57 -32.84 16.44
C GLY A 208 3.53 -31.41 16.96
N LEU A 209 2.33 -30.98 17.36
CA LEU A 209 2.07 -29.64 17.90
C LEU A 209 2.97 -29.38 19.11
N VAL A 210 3.68 -28.25 19.10
CA VAL A 210 4.43 -27.77 20.25
C VAL A 210 3.56 -26.76 20.98
N VAL A 211 3.07 -27.15 22.16
CA VAL A 211 2.29 -26.28 23.04
C VAL A 211 3.25 -25.57 23.98
N VAL A 212 3.29 -24.24 23.92
CA VAL A 212 4.11 -23.41 24.81
C VAL A 212 3.32 -23.03 26.06
N ASP A 213 2.07 -22.62 25.86
CA ASP A 213 1.09 -22.37 26.91
C ASP A 213 -0.34 -22.59 26.34
N PRO A 214 -1.43 -22.39 27.13
CA PRO A 214 -2.80 -22.66 26.67
C PRO A 214 -3.25 -21.91 25.41
N THR A 215 -2.62 -20.80 25.03
CA THR A 215 -3.01 -20.00 23.86
C THR A 215 -1.87 -19.73 22.88
N HIS A 216 -0.69 -20.32 23.10
CA HIS A 216 0.48 -20.17 22.23
C HIS A 216 1.01 -21.53 21.77
N VAL A 217 0.96 -21.76 20.45
CA VAL A 217 1.35 -23.02 19.83
C VAL A 217 2.23 -22.80 18.60
N ILE A 218 3.05 -23.79 18.31
CA ILE A 218 3.86 -23.85 17.10
C ILE A 218 3.50 -25.14 16.39
N TRP A 219 3.06 -25.03 15.14
CA TRP A 219 3.05 -26.20 14.26
C TRP A 219 4.41 -26.28 13.56
N PRO A 220 5.27 -27.24 13.92
CA PRO A 220 6.67 -27.17 13.53
C PRO A 220 6.89 -27.56 12.07
N ARG A 221 6.02 -28.36 11.45
CA ARG A 221 6.26 -28.92 10.12
C ARG A 221 5.53 -28.13 9.04
N ASN A 222 6.23 -27.21 8.40
CA ASN A 222 5.77 -26.47 7.22
C ASN A 222 6.87 -26.46 6.15
N THR A 223 6.47 -26.34 4.89
CA THR A 223 7.37 -26.38 3.73
C THR A 223 7.23 -25.14 2.87
N GLU A 224 8.36 -24.54 2.52
CA GLU A 224 8.48 -23.48 1.53
C GLU A 224 9.12 -24.01 0.26
N TYR A 225 8.44 -23.83 -0.87
CA TYR A 225 9.04 -23.93 -2.19
C TYR A 225 9.29 -22.51 -2.72
N GLU A 226 10.50 -22.00 -2.54
CA GLU A 226 10.93 -20.67 -3.00
C GLU A 226 12.08 -20.84 -4.00
N ILE A 227 11.73 -21.16 -5.24
CA ILE A 227 12.70 -21.65 -6.23
C ILE A 227 13.50 -20.49 -6.81
N PHE A 228 14.82 -20.52 -6.62
CA PHE A 228 15.75 -19.55 -7.22
C PHE A 228 16.51 -20.10 -8.42
N THR A 229 16.62 -21.43 -8.53
CA THR A 229 17.45 -22.12 -9.52
C THR A 229 16.66 -23.23 -10.20
N VAL A 230 16.68 -23.27 -11.54
CA VAL A 230 16.09 -24.32 -12.36
C VAL A 230 17.13 -24.79 -13.38
N ALA A 231 17.29 -26.10 -13.55
CA ALA A 231 18.29 -26.68 -14.47
C ALA A 231 19.72 -26.10 -14.30
N GLY A 232 20.11 -25.81 -13.04
CA GLY A 232 21.41 -25.24 -12.70
C GLY A 232 21.60 -23.75 -13.05
N GLN A 233 20.56 -23.06 -13.52
CA GLN A 233 20.58 -21.63 -13.86
C GLN A 233 19.69 -20.82 -12.92
N ARG A 234 20.06 -19.56 -12.65
CA ARG A 234 19.23 -18.65 -11.85
C ARG A 234 17.94 -18.38 -12.61
N HIS A 235 16.82 -18.84 -12.05
CA HIS A 235 15.50 -18.69 -12.61
C HIS A 235 14.48 -18.76 -11.48
N THR A 236 13.89 -17.61 -11.12
CA THR A 236 13.01 -17.54 -9.96
C THR A 236 11.59 -18.00 -10.31
N LEU A 237 11.07 -19.00 -9.60
CA LEU A 237 9.65 -19.36 -9.64
C LEU A 237 9.05 -18.98 -8.29
N GLY A 238 7.85 -18.38 -8.28
CA GLY A 238 7.18 -17.82 -7.10
C GLY A 238 7.15 -18.75 -5.88
N ALA A 239 6.76 -18.21 -4.73
CA ALA A 239 6.78 -18.96 -3.49
C ALA A 239 5.41 -19.57 -3.18
N LEU A 240 5.39 -20.88 -2.90
CA LEU A 240 4.21 -21.58 -2.39
C LEU A 240 4.58 -22.28 -1.10
N PHE A 241 3.84 -21.96 -0.03
CA PHE A 241 3.99 -22.62 1.25
C PHE A 241 2.94 -23.71 1.40
N VAL A 242 3.36 -24.82 2.00
CA VAL A 242 2.49 -25.91 2.43
C VAL A 242 2.51 -25.90 3.95
N LEU A 243 1.40 -25.45 4.55
CA LEU A 243 1.29 -25.13 5.97
C LEU A 243 0.44 -26.16 6.71
N GLY A 244 0.91 -26.63 7.87
CA GLY A 244 0.14 -27.55 8.71
C GLY A 244 0.29 -29.03 8.35
N HIS A 245 1.16 -29.39 7.42
CA HIS A 245 1.24 -30.78 6.94
C HIS A 245 1.87 -31.72 7.97
N ARG A 246 1.26 -32.89 8.16
CA ARG A 246 1.71 -33.89 9.15
C ARG A 246 2.83 -34.78 8.62
N ASN A 247 2.70 -35.17 7.35
CA ASN A 247 3.64 -36.08 6.68
C ASN A 247 4.74 -35.28 5.98
N GLY A 248 5.97 -35.78 5.97
CA GLY A 248 7.05 -35.13 5.21
C GLY A 248 6.80 -35.22 3.71
N LEU A 249 6.89 -34.10 3.00
CA LEU A 249 6.67 -34.01 1.55
C LEU A 249 7.87 -34.56 0.77
N GLU A 250 7.61 -35.26 -0.32
CA GLU A 250 8.64 -35.93 -1.14
C GLU A 250 8.67 -35.45 -2.60
N THR A 251 7.58 -34.86 -3.08
CA THR A 251 7.45 -34.40 -4.46
C THR A 251 8.18 -33.07 -4.67
N ASP A 252 8.99 -33.00 -5.72
CA ASP A 252 9.73 -31.83 -6.15
C ASP A 252 8.88 -30.91 -7.05
N VAL A 253 9.44 -29.75 -7.41
CA VAL A 253 8.83 -28.78 -8.32
C VAL A 253 9.89 -28.16 -9.23
N PRO A 254 9.51 -27.66 -10.41
CA PRO A 254 8.20 -27.82 -11.08
C PRO A 254 8.08 -29.19 -11.81
N PRO A 255 6.87 -29.71 -12.11
CA PRO A 255 5.54 -29.10 -12.02
C PRO A 255 4.95 -29.05 -10.60
N TRP A 256 4.00 -28.15 -10.37
CA TRP A 256 3.47 -27.85 -9.03
C TRP A 256 2.18 -28.61 -8.70
N ARG A 257 1.34 -28.89 -9.70
CA ARG A 257 0.05 -29.57 -9.53
C ARG A 257 0.17 -30.94 -8.86
N PRO A 258 1.16 -31.80 -9.17
CA PRO A 258 1.30 -33.09 -8.48
C PRO A 258 1.53 -32.95 -6.97
N VAL A 259 2.29 -31.92 -6.54
CA VAL A 259 2.48 -31.62 -5.11
C VAL A 259 1.14 -31.30 -4.47
N VAL A 260 0.39 -30.38 -5.09
CA VAL A 260 -0.91 -29.91 -4.58
C VAL A 260 -1.91 -31.05 -4.47
N GLU A 261 -2.08 -31.84 -5.53
CA GLU A 261 -3.02 -32.96 -5.56
C GLU A 261 -2.66 -34.03 -4.52
N SER A 262 -1.36 -34.35 -4.39
CA SER A 262 -0.86 -35.32 -3.41
C SER A 262 -1.11 -34.87 -1.97
N VAL A 263 -0.83 -33.60 -1.67
CA VAL A 263 -1.05 -33.01 -0.34
C VAL A 263 -2.54 -32.95 -0.01
N GLN A 264 -3.39 -32.48 -0.93
CA GLN A 264 -4.84 -32.40 -0.71
C GLN A 264 -5.46 -33.79 -0.50
N ALA A 265 -4.96 -34.83 -1.18
CA ALA A 265 -5.43 -36.20 -1.03
C ALA A 265 -5.01 -36.83 0.32
N SER A 266 -3.81 -36.50 0.80
CA SER A 266 -3.24 -37.13 2.00
C SER A 266 -3.51 -36.36 3.30
N ASP A 267 -3.69 -35.03 3.23
CA ASP A 267 -3.88 -34.15 4.38
C ASP A 267 -4.79 -32.95 4.02
N PRO A 268 -6.12 -33.14 3.96
CA PRO A 268 -7.06 -32.11 3.48
C PRO A 268 -7.16 -30.87 4.39
N GLY A 269 -6.58 -30.94 5.61
CA GLY A 269 -6.49 -29.83 6.55
C GLY A 269 -5.36 -28.83 6.25
N VAL A 270 -4.45 -29.17 5.33
CA VAL A 270 -3.33 -28.31 4.93
C VAL A 270 -3.79 -27.05 4.24
N LEU A 271 -3.07 -25.96 4.51
CA LEU A 271 -3.23 -24.68 3.83
C LEU A 271 -2.09 -24.50 2.83
N PHE A 272 -2.43 -23.92 1.68
CA PHE A 272 -1.44 -23.41 0.74
C PHE A 272 -1.40 -21.90 0.88
N ASP A 273 -0.23 -21.30 1.02
CA ASP A 273 -0.06 -19.85 1.15
C ASP A 273 0.86 -19.34 0.05
N MET A 274 0.47 -18.24 -0.60
CA MET A 274 1.22 -17.67 -1.72
C MET A 274 1.95 -16.39 -1.28
N ASP A 275 3.26 -16.39 -1.51
CA ASP A 275 4.14 -15.24 -1.30
C ASP A 275 4.89 -14.87 -2.60
N LYS A 276 5.65 -13.77 -2.58
CA LYS A 276 6.48 -13.28 -3.71
C LYS A 276 5.66 -12.98 -4.97
N LEU A 277 4.53 -12.31 -4.80
CA LEU A 277 3.54 -12.14 -5.86
C LEU A 277 3.96 -11.17 -6.98
N ASP A 278 4.99 -10.36 -6.72
CA ASP A 278 5.63 -9.57 -7.76
C ASP A 278 6.50 -10.43 -8.70
N TRP A 279 6.81 -11.68 -8.36
CA TRP A 279 7.59 -12.57 -9.23
C TRP A 279 6.77 -13.01 -10.44
N PRO A 280 7.41 -13.16 -11.62
CA PRO A 280 6.68 -13.43 -12.86
C PRO A 280 5.78 -14.68 -12.82
N PHE A 281 6.24 -15.77 -12.19
CA PHE A 281 5.50 -17.03 -12.09
C PHE A 281 4.24 -16.98 -11.20
N ALA A 282 4.15 -16.05 -10.25
CA ALA A 282 3.14 -16.08 -9.19
C ALA A 282 1.69 -16.14 -9.71
N MET A 283 1.39 -15.58 -10.88
CA MET A 283 0.05 -15.58 -11.46
C MET A 283 -0.40 -16.94 -12.02
N VAL A 284 0.49 -17.94 -12.09
CA VAL A 284 0.14 -19.32 -12.46
C VAL A 284 -0.49 -20.06 -11.27
N LEU A 285 0.01 -19.82 -10.05
CA LEU A 285 -0.37 -20.53 -8.82
C LEU A 285 -1.87 -20.53 -8.51
N PRO A 286 -2.64 -19.42 -8.65
CA PRO A 286 -4.08 -19.42 -8.35
C PRO A 286 -4.87 -20.42 -9.20
N THR A 287 -4.38 -20.75 -10.41
CA THR A 287 -5.03 -21.75 -11.29
C THR A 287 -4.69 -23.20 -10.94
N ILE A 288 -3.72 -23.39 -10.06
CA ILE A 288 -3.29 -24.68 -9.52
C ILE A 288 -3.92 -24.90 -8.14
N VAL A 289 -3.94 -23.87 -7.30
CA VAL A 289 -4.50 -23.84 -5.94
C VAL A 289 -5.47 -22.65 -5.78
N PRO A 290 -6.71 -22.75 -6.28
CA PRO A 290 -7.66 -21.63 -6.31
C PRO A 290 -8.12 -21.13 -4.93
N ASP A 291 -7.99 -21.98 -3.90
CA ASP A 291 -8.33 -21.66 -2.50
C ASP A 291 -7.08 -21.41 -1.64
N ALA A 292 -5.94 -21.08 -2.26
CA ALA A 292 -4.74 -20.69 -1.52
C ALA A 292 -4.94 -19.38 -0.76
N LEU A 293 -4.27 -19.27 0.38
CA LEU A 293 -4.11 -18.01 1.10
C LEU A 293 -3.26 -17.03 0.27
N TYR A 294 -3.42 -15.75 0.59
CA TYR A 294 -2.66 -14.66 0.00
C TYR A 294 -1.95 -13.87 1.10
N GLU A 295 -0.62 -13.81 1.08
CA GLU A 295 0.16 -13.09 2.09
C GLU A 295 0.03 -11.57 1.90
N LEU A 296 -1.05 -11.02 2.46
CA LEU A 296 -1.45 -9.63 2.27
C LEU A 296 -0.46 -8.66 2.94
N SER A 297 0.05 -9.06 4.11
CA SER A 297 1.26 -8.49 4.69
C SER A 297 2.41 -9.47 4.45
N ASN A 298 2.97 -9.41 3.25
CA ASN A 298 4.10 -10.26 2.84
C ASN A 298 5.40 -9.90 3.56
N ASN A 299 6.36 -10.81 3.48
CA ASN A 299 7.69 -10.67 4.08
C ASN A 299 8.57 -9.48 3.60
N HIS A 300 8.09 -8.60 2.72
CA HIS A 300 8.73 -7.31 2.40
C HIS A 300 8.11 -6.12 3.15
N VAL A 301 7.00 -6.34 3.87
CA VAL A 301 6.31 -5.33 4.69
C VAL A 301 6.98 -5.26 6.07
N TRP A 302 7.80 -4.23 6.29
CA TRP A 302 8.61 -4.09 7.50
C TRP A 302 8.31 -2.82 8.27
N ARG A 303 8.75 -2.79 9.54
CA ARG A 303 8.79 -1.56 10.34
C ARG A 303 10.08 -0.77 10.15
N THR A 304 11.11 -1.40 9.61
CA THR A 304 12.44 -0.84 9.39
C THR A 304 12.51 -0.17 8.03
N GLU A 305 13.64 0.47 7.72
CA GLU A 305 13.87 1.07 6.40
C GLU A 305 13.60 0.08 5.26
N PHE A 306 12.82 0.50 4.27
CA PHE A 306 12.42 -0.36 3.17
C PHE A 306 13.60 -0.62 2.21
N ALA A 307 13.90 -1.89 1.92
CA ALA A 307 15.05 -2.27 1.10
C ALA A 307 14.70 -2.65 -0.35
N PHE A 308 13.53 -3.25 -0.58
CA PHE A 308 13.17 -3.83 -1.88
C PHE A 308 12.47 -2.83 -2.80
N ARG A 309 13.18 -1.77 -3.15
CA ARG A 309 12.61 -0.67 -3.94
C ARG A 309 12.32 -1.02 -5.41
N LYS A 310 12.91 -2.09 -5.96
CA LYS A 310 12.73 -2.49 -7.38
C LYS A 310 11.81 -3.70 -7.50
N TRP A 311 10.79 -3.61 -8.34
CA TRP A 311 9.82 -4.67 -8.54
C TRP A 311 10.30 -5.68 -9.58
N ASN A 312 10.03 -6.97 -9.35
CA ASN A 312 10.36 -8.01 -10.34
C ASN A 312 9.46 -7.93 -11.58
N THR A 313 8.22 -7.50 -11.38
CA THR A 313 7.28 -7.20 -12.46
C THR A 313 6.72 -5.78 -12.29
N PRO A 314 6.71 -4.94 -13.33
CA PRO A 314 6.14 -3.60 -13.25
C PRO A 314 4.65 -3.62 -12.86
N ALA A 315 4.23 -2.67 -12.03
CA ALA A 315 2.81 -2.47 -11.75
C ALA A 315 2.18 -1.64 -12.87
N PRO A 316 0.96 -1.97 -13.30
CA PRO A 316 0.22 -1.22 -14.30
C PRO A 316 -0.32 0.10 -13.73
N ALA A 317 -0.68 1.04 -14.61
CA ALA A 317 -1.14 2.38 -14.25
C ALA A 317 -2.39 2.42 -13.35
N TYR A 318 -3.29 1.44 -13.46
CA TYR A 318 -4.47 1.39 -12.60
C TYR A 318 -4.15 1.02 -11.15
N MET A 319 -3.04 0.31 -10.91
CA MET A 319 -2.53 0.04 -9.55
C MET A 319 -1.65 1.19 -9.03
N GLN A 320 -0.87 1.80 -9.92
CA GLN A 320 0.12 2.82 -9.59
C GLN A 320 0.03 3.99 -10.59
N PRO A 321 -0.93 4.90 -10.44
CA PRO A 321 -1.12 5.97 -11.41
C PRO A 321 0.01 7.01 -11.31
N PRO A 322 0.21 7.82 -12.36
CA PRO A 322 -0.54 7.81 -13.62
C PRO A 322 -0.01 6.84 -14.69
N PHE A 323 1.21 6.31 -14.55
CA PHE A 323 1.89 5.58 -15.63
C PHE A 323 2.26 4.14 -15.29
N GLY A 324 1.93 3.68 -14.10
CA GLY A 324 2.52 2.48 -13.52
C GLY A 324 3.86 2.79 -12.86
N ALA A 325 4.52 1.77 -12.38
CA ALA A 325 5.87 1.90 -11.85
C ALA A 325 6.62 0.57 -11.95
N SER A 326 7.95 0.63 -11.82
CA SER A 326 8.83 -0.54 -11.68
C SER A 326 9.63 -0.49 -10.38
N GLU A 327 9.43 0.56 -9.60
CA GLU A 327 10.09 0.80 -8.33
C GLU A 327 9.24 1.73 -7.46
N GLY A 328 9.50 1.73 -6.15
CA GLY A 328 8.78 2.57 -5.19
C GLY A 328 9.25 2.35 -3.75
N GLY A 329 8.69 3.16 -2.84
CA GLY A 329 8.85 3.01 -1.40
C GLY A 329 7.92 1.94 -0.81
N HIS A 330 7.88 1.91 0.52
CA HIS A 330 7.09 0.92 1.26
C HIS A 330 5.59 1.02 0.94
N ARG A 331 5.05 2.25 0.91
CA ARG A 331 3.63 2.47 0.63
C ARG A 331 3.24 2.00 -0.77
N GLN A 332 4.04 2.32 -1.79
CA GLN A 332 3.78 1.89 -3.17
C GLN A 332 3.86 0.36 -3.32
N TRP A 333 4.74 -0.32 -2.56
CA TRP A 333 4.78 -1.78 -2.52
C TRP A 333 3.48 -2.38 -1.95
N ILE A 334 2.97 -1.83 -0.85
CA ILE A 334 1.68 -2.28 -0.27
C ILE A 334 0.56 -2.07 -1.29
N ASP A 335 0.43 -0.88 -1.87
CA ASP A 335 -0.64 -0.59 -2.84
C ASP A 335 -0.55 -1.49 -4.09
N TYR A 336 0.66 -1.81 -4.57
CA TYR A 336 0.87 -2.75 -5.67
C TYR A 336 0.41 -4.17 -5.31
N THR A 337 0.82 -4.68 -4.16
CA THR A 337 0.47 -6.05 -3.73
C THR A 337 -1.00 -6.18 -3.37
N LEU A 338 -1.65 -5.14 -2.81
CA LEU A 338 -3.10 -5.09 -2.66
C LEU A 338 -3.83 -5.05 -4.02
N GLY A 339 -3.33 -4.28 -4.99
CA GLY A 339 -3.90 -4.23 -6.34
C GLY A 339 -3.89 -5.59 -7.04
N MET A 340 -2.81 -6.37 -6.90
CA MET A 340 -2.73 -7.74 -7.41
C MET A 340 -3.74 -8.67 -6.72
N TYR A 341 -3.87 -8.58 -5.40
CA TYR A 341 -4.87 -9.33 -4.63
C TYR A 341 -6.29 -9.09 -5.16
N TYR A 342 -6.66 -7.81 -5.31
CA TYR A 342 -8.00 -7.44 -5.80
C TYR A 342 -8.25 -7.93 -7.23
N THR A 343 -7.24 -7.87 -8.09
CA THR A 343 -7.32 -8.37 -9.48
C THR A 343 -7.59 -9.88 -9.50
N LEU A 344 -6.97 -10.66 -8.60
CA LEU A 344 -7.21 -12.10 -8.48
C LEU A 344 -8.60 -12.41 -7.91
N LEU A 345 -9.04 -11.70 -6.86
CA LEU A 345 -10.40 -11.84 -6.34
C LEU A 345 -11.46 -11.53 -7.40
N ASN A 346 -11.21 -10.52 -8.25
CA ASN A 346 -12.07 -10.16 -9.37
C ASN A 346 -12.14 -11.24 -10.48
N CYS A 347 -11.23 -12.21 -10.48
CA CYS A 347 -11.29 -13.40 -11.34
C CYS A 347 -12.10 -14.56 -10.74
N GLY A 348 -12.69 -14.37 -9.55
CA GLY A 348 -13.49 -15.37 -8.86
C GLY A 348 -12.71 -16.28 -7.91
N PHE A 349 -11.39 -16.08 -7.74
CA PHE A 349 -10.61 -16.79 -6.73
C PHE A 349 -11.05 -16.38 -5.32
N ARG A 350 -11.05 -17.36 -4.40
CA ARG A 350 -11.36 -17.13 -2.99
C ARG A 350 -10.09 -17.34 -2.18
N MET A 351 -9.39 -16.24 -1.96
CA MET A 351 -8.07 -16.26 -1.33
C MET A 351 -8.15 -15.58 0.03
N PRO A 352 -8.31 -16.32 1.14
CA PRO A 352 -8.25 -15.72 2.46
C PRO A 352 -6.90 -15.04 2.70
N PRO A 353 -6.86 -13.84 3.30
CA PRO A 353 -5.60 -13.16 3.54
C PRO A 353 -4.85 -13.77 4.73
N SER A 354 -3.55 -13.93 4.56
CA SER A 354 -2.57 -14.33 5.57
C SER A 354 -1.52 -13.21 5.77
N ALA A 355 -0.58 -13.44 6.68
CA ALA A 355 0.52 -12.53 6.93
C ALA A 355 1.73 -13.30 7.44
N GLY A 356 2.89 -12.95 6.90
CA GLY A 356 4.15 -13.60 7.19
C GLY A 356 5.28 -12.58 7.28
N THR A 357 6.19 -12.76 8.25
CA THR A 357 7.28 -11.79 8.44
C THR A 357 8.60 -12.22 7.80
N ALA A 358 8.77 -13.52 7.54
CA ALA A 358 10.07 -14.16 7.35
C ALA A 358 11.09 -13.76 8.43
N ASN A 359 10.62 -13.53 9.67
CA ASN A 359 11.51 -13.28 10.80
C ASN A 359 12.49 -14.45 10.94
N GLY A 360 13.77 -14.13 11.11
CA GLY A 360 14.87 -15.09 10.98
C GLY A 360 15.80 -14.79 9.81
N VAL A 361 15.28 -14.21 8.72
CA VAL A 361 16.08 -13.80 7.54
C VAL A 361 15.92 -12.33 7.16
N HIS A 362 14.92 -11.61 7.69
CA HIS A 362 14.67 -10.19 7.41
C HIS A 362 14.71 -9.30 8.66
N PRO A 363 15.04 -8.00 8.54
CA PRO A 363 15.11 -7.08 9.67
C PRO A 363 13.71 -6.61 10.10
N VAL A 364 12.93 -7.53 10.63
CA VAL A 364 11.56 -7.31 11.10
C VAL A 364 11.30 -8.20 12.32
N PRO A 365 10.57 -7.75 13.35
CA PRO A 365 10.19 -8.63 14.46
C PRO A 365 9.11 -9.65 14.06
N ALA A 366 9.08 -10.79 14.75
CA ALA A 366 8.08 -11.83 14.50
C ALA A 366 6.66 -11.32 14.78
N GLY A 367 5.71 -11.66 13.92
CA GLY A 367 4.35 -11.15 13.98
C GLY A 367 4.24 -9.63 13.82
N PHE A 368 5.22 -8.93 13.24
CA PHE A 368 5.02 -7.52 12.90
C PHE A 368 3.87 -7.35 11.90
N GLY A 369 3.87 -8.09 10.80
CA GLY A 369 2.65 -8.41 10.05
C GLY A 369 2.05 -9.66 10.67
N ARG A 370 0.76 -9.63 11.02
CA ARG A 370 0.07 -10.83 11.54
C ARG A 370 -1.38 -10.86 11.08
N VAL A 371 -1.91 -12.08 10.98
CA VAL A 371 -3.33 -12.35 10.75
C VAL A 371 -4.00 -12.68 12.08
N TYR A 372 -5.21 -12.19 12.32
CA TYR A 372 -6.05 -12.62 13.44
C TYR A 372 -7.21 -13.45 12.90
N VAL A 373 -7.53 -14.55 13.57
CA VAL A 373 -8.64 -15.44 13.24
C VAL A 373 -9.66 -15.45 14.37
N HIS A 374 -10.95 -15.39 14.03
CA HIS A 374 -12.04 -15.39 15.00
C HIS A 374 -12.44 -16.81 15.42
N GLN A 375 -12.37 -17.06 16.73
CA GLN A 375 -12.78 -18.27 17.45
C GLN A 375 -13.56 -17.84 18.70
N PRO A 376 -14.89 -17.66 18.60
CA PRO A 376 -15.71 -17.13 19.69
C PRO A 376 -15.79 -18.07 20.91
N ASP A 377 -15.57 -19.36 20.72
CA ASP A 377 -15.65 -20.39 21.77
C ASP A 377 -14.32 -20.63 22.51
N GLY A 378 -13.30 -19.81 22.21
CA GLY A 378 -11.95 -19.94 22.77
C GLY A 378 -10.93 -20.50 21.78
N PHE A 379 -9.66 -20.53 22.20
CA PHE A 379 -8.55 -20.95 21.36
C PHE A 379 -8.55 -22.47 21.12
N ASP A 380 -8.39 -22.85 19.85
CA ASP A 380 -8.19 -24.23 19.40
C ASP A 380 -7.33 -24.19 18.13
N ASP A 381 -6.20 -24.92 18.11
CA ASP A 381 -5.22 -24.81 17.02
C ASP A 381 -5.77 -25.30 15.67
N GLN A 382 -6.55 -26.37 15.67
CA GLN A 382 -7.18 -26.90 14.47
C GLN A 382 -8.29 -25.97 13.96
N GLY A 383 -9.10 -25.44 14.88
CA GLY A 383 -10.13 -24.43 14.62
C GLY A 383 -9.53 -23.13 14.09
N TRP A 384 -8.33 -22.76 14.51
CA TRP A 384 -7.61 -21.60 13.99
C TRP A 384 -7.24 -21.80 12.52
N MET A 385 -6.66 -22.94 12.16
CA MET A 385 -6.33 -23.29 10.77
C MET A 385 -7.59 -23.31 9.88
N GLN A 386 -8.68 -23.89 10.38
CA GLN A 386 -9.97 -23.90 9.66
C GLN A 386 -10.58 -22.50 9.53
N GLY A 387 -10.45 -21.66 10.55
CA GLY A 387 -10.92 -20.27 10.51
C GLY A 387 -10.16 -19.41 9.53
N LEU A 388 -8.84 -19.59 9.46
CA LEU A 388 -8.00 -18.96 8.43
C LEU A 388 -8.41 -19.41 7.03
N LYS A 389 -8.58 -20.73 6.82
CA LYS A 389 -9.08 -21.29 5.54
C LYS A 389 -10.43 -20.71 5.14
N ALA A 390 -11.30 -20.48 6.11
CA ALA A 390 -12.63 -19.91 5.87
C ALA A 390 -12.61 -18.38 5.69
N GLY A 391 -11.47 -17.72 5.88
CA GLY A 391 -11.35 -16.26 5.81
C GLY A 391 -12.03 -15.51 6.95
N ARG A 392 -12.26 -16.15 8.12
CA ARG A 392 -12.75 -15.48 9.34
C ARG A 392 -11.62 -14.68 9.99
N SER A 393 -11.05 -13.75 9.24
CA SER A 393 -9.78 -13.12 9.58
C SER A 393 -9.67 -11.65 9.19
N PHE A 394 -8.68 -10.98 9.77
CA PHE A 394 -8.14 -9.72 9.28
C PHE A 394 -6.61 -9.72 9.39
N VAL A 395 -5.94 -8.96 8.53
CA VAL A 395 -4.48 -8.78 8.53
C VAL A 395 -4.13 -7.39 9.01
N THR A 396 -3.10 -7.28 9.86
CA THR A 396 -2.66 -5.99 10.40
C THR A 396 -1.15 -5.88 10.60
N THR A 397 -0.64 -4.66 10.44
CA THR A 397 0.68 -4.23 10.90
C THR A 397 0.62 -3.25 12.09
N GLY A 398 -0.57 -2.90 12.58
CA GLY A 398 -0.76 -2.01 13.73
C GLY A 398 -2.21 -1.99 14.24
N PRO A 399 -3.15 -1.34 13.52
CA PRO A 399 -4.53 -1.19 13.97
C PRO A 399 -5.28 -2.52 14.11
N MET A 400 -6.23 -2.59 15.03
CA MET A 400 -7.05 -3.76 15.31
C MET A 400 -8.47 -3.54 14.80
N LEU A 401 -9.01 -4.54 14.09
CA LEU A 401 -10.29 -4.45 13.41
C LEU A 401 -11.24 -5.54 13.91
N TYR A 402 -12.44 -5.15 14.34
CA TYR A 402 -13.51 -6.04 14.75
C TYR A 402 -14.75 -5.66 13.95
N THR A 403 -15.11 -6.47 12.96
CA THR A 403 -16.06 -6.06 11.93
C THR A 403 -16.94 -7.21 11.49
N HIS A 404 -18.23 -6.96 11.31
CA HIS A 404 -19.24 -7.97 10.95
C HIS A 404 -20.23 -7.37 9.95
N ALA A 405 -20.54 -8.12 8.90
CA ALA A 405 -21.55 -7.74 7.91
C ALA A 405 -22.83 -8.55 8.16
N ALA A 406 -23.94 -7.88 8.47
CA ALA A 406 -25.21 -8.52 8.84
C ALA A 406 -25.03 -9.65 9.89
N GLY A 407 -24.14 -9.42 10.87
CA GLY A 407 -23.80 -10.40 11.92
C GLY A 407 -22.86 -11.53 11.50
N ASN A 408 -22.38 -11.55 10.26
CA ASN A 408 -21.46 -12.57 9.75
C ASN A 408 -20.02 -12.05 9.69
N ASP A 409 -19.08 -12.92 10.05
CA ASP A 409 -17.64 -12.69 9.91
C ASP A 409 -17.22 -12.53 8.44
N PRO A 410 -16.05 -11.90 8.19
CA PRO A 410 -15.34 -12.02 6.93
C PRO A 410 -15.24 -13.47 6.43
N GLY A 411 -15.18 -13.66 5.11
CA GLY A 411 -15.21 -14.97 4.46
C GLY A 411 -16.62 -15.51 4.17
N HIS A 412 -17.66 -14.93 4.79
CA HIS A 412 -19.06 -15.29 4.50
C HIS A 412 -19.45 -14.97 3.04
N VAL A 413 -20.37 -15.78 2.50
CA VAL A 413 -20.93 -15.62 1.14
C VAL A 413 -22.40 -15.24 1.22
N PHE A 414 -22.71 -13.98 0.94
CA PHE A 414 -24.06 -13.49 0.78
C PHE A 414 -24.63 -13.92 -0.58
N ARG A 415 -25.84 -14.49 -0.58
CA ARG A 415 -26.51 -14.93 -1.81
C ARG A 415 -27.84 -14.21 -1.95
N PHE A 416 -28.00 -13.51 -3.06
CA PHE A 416 -29.22 -12.76 -3.38
C PHE A 416 -29.70 -13.07 -4.79
N SER A 417 -31.01 -12.99 -5.03
CA SER A 417 -31.56 -13.06 -6.39
C SER A 417 -31.46 -11.72 -7.13
N GLN A 418 -31.29 -10.62 -6.41
CA GLN A 418 -31.23 -9.23 -6.90
C GLN A 418 -30.30 -8.44 -5.96
N PRO A 419 -29.74 -7.28 -6.38
CA PRO A 419 -28.95 -6.43 -5.50
C PRO A 419 -29.68 -6.08 -4.20
N GLN A 420 -28.96 -6.21 -3.07
CA GLN A 420 -29.46 -5.89 -1.73
C GLN A 420 -28.41 -5.10 -0.94
N THR A 421 -28.90 -4.38 0.06
CA THR A 421 -28.07 -3.67 1.03
C THR A 421 -27.68 -4.60 2.17
N ILE A 422 -26.40 -4.54 2.58
CA ILE A 422 -25.83 -5.34 3.66
C ILE A 422 -25.33 -4.37 4.74
N PRO A 423 -25.91 -4.38 5.96
CA PRO A 423 -25.41 -3.55 7.04
C PRO A 423 -24.02 -4.04 7.50
N LEU A 424 -23.09 -3.12 7.70
CA LEU A 424 -21.72 -3.38 8.11
C LEU A 424 -21.38 -2.58 9.38
N ALA A 425 -21.04 -3.31 10.44
CA ALA A 425 -20.56 -2.75 11.69
C ALA A 425 -19.05 -2.88 11.78
N ILE A 426 -18.37 -1.78 12.09
CA ILE A 426 -16.90 -1.69 12.18
C ILE A 426 -16.54 -1.10 13.53
N ASP A 427 -15.67 -1.79 14.26
CA ASP A 427 -15.06 -1.31 15.52
C ASP A 427 -13.54 -1.42 15.41
N LEU A 428 -12.84 -0.31 15.59
CA LEU A 428 -11.39 -0.20 15.41
C LEU A 428 -10.73 0.29 16.69
N LEU A 429 -9.58 -0.29 17.01
CA LEU A 429 -8.69 0.17 18.06
C LEU A 429 -7.30 0.35 17.48
N SER A 430 -6.61 1.43 17.86
CA SER A 430 -5.29 1.74 17.34
C SER A 430 -4.44 2.44 18.38
N GLN A 431 -3.13 2.22 18.32
CA GLN A 431 -2.19 2.84 19.25
C GLN A 431 -2.03 4.34 18.95
N THR A 432 -2.04 4.72 17.67
CA THR A 432 -2.00 6.12 17.23
C THR A 432 -3.26 6.47 16.44
N LYS A 433 -3.42 7.73 16.04
CA LYS A 433 -4.60 8.16 15.28
C LYS A 433 -4.61 7.53 13.89
N LEU A 434 -5.75 6.98 13.50
CA LEU A 434 -6.00 6.57 12.12
C LEU A 434 -6.19 7.80 11.23
N SER A 435 -5.70 7.75 9.98
CA SER A 435 -5.85 8.83 9.01
C SER A 435 -7.18 8.73 8.26
N TYR A 436 -7.45 7.59 7.64
CA TYR A 436 -8.70 7.29 6.94
C TYR A 436 -8.91 5.78 6.79
N GLY A 437 -10.13 5.39 6.41
CA GLY A 437 -10.43 4.07 5.90
C GLY A 437 -11.24 4.10 4.62
N GLU A 438 -11.32 2.96 3.96
CA GLU A 438 -12.05 2.78 2.70
C GLU A 438 -12.92 1.53 2.78
N LEU A 439 -14.17 1.66 2.33
CA LEU A 439 -15.00 0.52 1.94
C LEU A 439 -14.65 0.18 0.48
N LEU A 440 -14.15 -1.03 0.27
CA LEU A 440 -13.80 -1.55 -1.04
C LEU A 440 -14.94 -2.43 -1.56
N ILE A 441 -15.39 -2.22 -2.79
CA ILE A 441 -16.26 -3.15 -3.52
C ILE A 441 -15.54 -3.52 -4.82
N ASN A 442 -15.25 -4.80 -4.99
CA ASN A 442 -14.48 -5.31 -6.15
C ASN A 442 -13.17 -4.55 -6.39
N GLY A 443 -12.47 -4.20 -5.31
CA GLY A 443 -11.21 -3.46 -5.34
C GLY A 443 -11.35 -1.94 -5.52
N ARG A 444 -12.55 -1.41 -5.74
CA ARG A 444 -12.80 0.03 -5.86
C ARG A 444 -13.15 0.64 -4.50
N PRO A 445 -12.49 1.74 -4.07
CA PRO A 445 -12.85 2.49 -2.86
C PRO A 445 -14.14 3.30 -3.09
N GLU A 446 -15.28 2.67 -2.76
CA GLU A 446 -16.63 3.21 -2.94
C GLU A 446 -17.07 4.15 -1.81
N SER A 447 -16.37 4.18 -0.67
CA SER A 447 -16.67 5.11 0.42
C SER A 447 -15.44 5.41 1.27
N LEU A 448 -15.35 6.66 1.76
CA LEU A 448 -14.31 7.14 2.65
C LEU A 448 -14.82 7.20 4.07
N LEU A 449 -14.19 6.42 4.93
CA LEU A 449 -14.49 6.34 6.34
C LEU A 449 -13.55 7.27 7.08
N ARG A 450 -14.10 8.23 7.83
CA ARG A 450 -13.34 9.20 8.63
C ARG A 450 -13.28 8.73 10.09
N PRO A 451 -12.14 8.23 10.57
CA PRO A 451 -11.98 7.78 11.95
C PRO A 451 -12.31 8.90 12.93
N GLN A 452 -13.14 8.60 13.93
CA GLN A 452 -13.45 9.55 15.00
C GLN A 452 -12.26 9.73 15.96
N ASN A 453 -11.38 8.72 16.04
CA ASN A 453 -10.18 8.71 16.90
C ASN A 453 -10.50 9.14 18.35
N GLN A 454 -11.54 8.56 18.94
CA GLN A 454 -11.91 8.80 20.33
C GLN A 454 -10.88 8.15 21.25
N VAL A 455 -10.35 8.92 22.21
CA VAL A 455 -9.39 8.38 23.19
C VAL A 455 -10.14 7.47 24.17
N THR A 456 -9.63 6.25 24.33
CA THR A 456 -10.14 5.24 25.28
C THR A 456 -9.63 5.51 26.70
N SER A 457 -10.20 4.83 27.69
CA SER A 457 -9.74 4.91 29.09
C SER A 457 -8.27 4.53 29.27
N ASP A 458 -7.78 3.60 28.45
CA ASP A 458 -6.40 3.12 28.51
C ASP A 458 -5.44 3.98 27.66
N GLY A 459 -5.96 4.96 26.90
CA GLY A 459 -5.17 5.92 26.11
C GLY A 459 -5.02 5.57 24.62
N ALA A 460 -5.55 4.44 24.15
CA ALA A 460 -5.61 4.12 22.72
C ALA A 460 -6.70 4.92 22.00
N PHE A 461 -6.73 4.86 20.67
CA PHE A 461 -7.76 5.51 19.85
C PHE A 461 -8.77 4.48 19.35
N ARG A 462 -10.06 4.81 19.48
CA ARG A 462 -11.18 4.01 18.98
C ARG A 462 -11.95 4.75 17.90
N SER A 463 -12.37 4.02 16.87
CA SER A 463 -13.32 4.51 15.86
C SER A 463 -14.36 3.44 15.58
N ALA A 464 -15.60 3.86 15.35
CA ALA A 464 -16.70 2.94 15.09
C ALA A 464 -17.60 3.45 13.97
N PHE A 465 -18.11 2.53 13.15
CA PHE A 465 -18.97 2.84 12.02
C PHE A 465 -20.12 1.84 11.93
N SER A 466 -21.28 2.33 11.50
CA SER A 466 -22.40 1.52 11.04
C SER A 466 -22.79 2.07 9.68
N ILE A 467 -22.51 1.31 8.62
CA ILE A 467 -22.71 1.74 7.23
C ILE A 467 -23.42 0.65 6.44
N ASP A 468 -23.99 1.04 5.30
CA ASP A 468 -24.69 0.13 4.41
C ASP A 468 -23.86 -0.13 3.16
N VAL A 469 -23.58 -1.41 2.88
CA VAL A 469 -22.85 -1.85 1.69
C VAL A 469 -23.86 -2.24 0.62
N SER A 470 -23.79 -1.62 -0.56
CA SER A 470 -24.78 -1.84 -1.64
C SER A 470 -24.11 -2.36 -2.91
N PRO A 471 -23.69 -3.64 -2.94
CA PRO A 471 -23.08 -4.26 -4.10
C PRO A 471 -24.08 -4.35 -5.27
N LYS A 472 -23.69 -3.83 -6.44
CA LYS A 472 -24.53 -3.82 -7.64
C LYS A 472 -24.41 -5.11 -8.48
N ARG A 473 -23.36 -5.91 -8.24
CA ARG A 473 -23.07 -7.16 -8.98
C ARG A 473 -22.33 -8.15 -8.08
N SER A 474 -22.32 -9.43 -8.50
CA SER A 474 -21.51 -10.48 -7.87
C SER A 474 -20.04 -10.05 -7.74
N GLY A 475 -19.42 -10.44 -6.62
CA GLY A 475 -18.06 -10.06 -6.31
C GLY A 475 -17.77 -10.12 -4.81
N TRP A 476 -17.10 -9.11 -4.29
CA TRP A 476 -16.67 -9.06 -2.90
C TRP A 476 -16.59 -7.62 -2.39
N PHE A 477 -16.60 -7.46 -1.06
CA PHE A 477 -16.29 -6.20 -0.40
C PHE A 477 -15.37 -6.43 0.79
N ALA A 478 -14.60 -5.41 1.17
CA ALA A 478 -13.70 -5.42 2.32
C ALA A 478 -13.55 -4.01 2.88
N VAL A 479 -12.98 -3.89 4.08
CA VAL A 479 -12.59 -2.59 4.64
C VAL A 479 -11.11 -2.55 4.96
N ARG A 480 -10.49 -1.40 4.71
CA ARG A 480 -9.09 -1.13 5.08
C ARG A 480 -8.93 0.22 5.76
N PHE A 481 -7.98 0.33 6.68
CA PHE A 481 -7.66 1.55 7.40
C PHE A 481 -6.16 1.77 7.50
N TRP A 482 -5.76 3.04 7.53
CA TRP A 482 -4.37 3.47 7.55
C TRP A 482 -4.03 4.22 8.83
N GLU A 483 -2.86 3.91 9.38
CA GLU A 483 -2.30 4.51 10.59
C GLU A 483 -0.91 5.07 10.26
N PRO A 484 -0.79 6.39 10.01
CA PRO A 484 0.50 7.00 9.79
C PRO A 484 1.35 6.95 11.08
N ARG A 485 2.66 6.83 10.91
CA ARG A 485 3.64 6.83 11.99
C ARG A 485 4.69 7.92 11.78
N ASP A 486 5.28 8.36 12.89
CA ASP A 486 6.28 9.43 12.90
C ASP A 486 7.60 9.03 12.21
N ASP A 487 7.78 7.74 11.91
CA ASP A 487 8.89 7.20 11.12
C ASP A 487 8.68 7.37 9.59
N GLY A 488 7.63 8.06 9.18
CA GLY A 488 7.26 8.29 7.77
C GLY A 488 6.63 7.07 7.10
N GLN A 489 6.41 5.97 7.83
CA GLN A 489 5.76 4.78 7.30
C GLN A 489 4.29 4.71 7.74
N SER A 490 3.47 4.03 6.94
CA SER A 490 2.10 3.72 7.30
C SER A 490 1.97 2.28 7.80
N ARG A 491 1.21 2.09 8.88
CA ARG A 491 0.63 0.79 9.25
C ARG A 491 -0.77 0.69 8.67
N PHE A 492 -1.25 -0.52 8.52
CA PHE A 492 -2.58 -0.78 7.99
C PHE A 492 -3.27 -1.94 8.67
N VAL A 493 -4.59 -1.98 8.51
CA VAL A 493 -5.42 -3.16 8.76
C VAL A 493 -6.35 -3.37 7.57
N HIS A 494 -6.60 -4.62 7.22
CA HIS A 494 -7.48 -5.01 6.11
C HIS A 494 -8.28 -6.26 6.51
N SER A 495 -9.61 -6.22 6.37
CA SER A 495 -10.46 -7.40 6.60
C SER A 495 -10.23 -8.48 5.54
N ALA A 496 -10.47 -9.75 5.84
CA ALA A 496 -10.77 -10.68 4.75
C ALA A 496 -12.02 -10.20 3.97
N PRO A 497 -12.17 -10.60 2.69
CA PRO A 497 -13.33 -10.23 1.91
C PRO A 497 -14.58 -10.94 2.42
N TRP A 498 -15.71 -10.24 2.37
CA TRP A 498 -17.01 -10.88 2.26
C TRP A 498 -17.35 -11.06 0.79
N TYR A 499 -17.96 -12.18 0.44
CA TYR A 499 -18.35 -12.48 -0.93
C TYR A 499 -19.84 -12.24 -1.14
N VAL A 500 -20.21 -11.83 -2.34
CA VAL A 500 -21.59 -11.56 -2.73
C VAL A 500 -21.85 -12.24 -4.07
N GLU A 501 -22.86 -13.10 -4.09
CA GLU A 501 -23.37 -13.78 -5.29
C GLU A 501 -24.78 -13.23 -5.57
N ILE A 502 -24.96 -12.58 -6.74
CA ILE A 502 -26.23 -12.00 -7.18
C ILE A 502 -26.72 -12.72 -8.42
N GLY A 503 -27.79 -13.51 -8.25
CA GLY A 503 -28.28 -14.43 -9.28
C GLY A 503 -27.21 -15.47 -9.64
N ASP A 504 -27.25 -15.94 -10.89
CA ASP A 504 -26.28 -16.92 -11.42
C ASP A 504 -25.07 -16.24 -12.10
N ALA A 505 -24.90 -14.92 -11.94
CA ALA A 505 -23.84 -14.19 -12.58
C ALA A 505 -22.49 -14.46 -11.89
N PRO A 506 -21.44 -14.89 -12.62
CA PRO A 506 -20.12 -15.06 -12.03
C PRO A 506 -19.51 -13.71 -11.64
N VAL A 507 -18.49 -13.75 -10.78
CA VAL A 507 -17.58 -12.62 -10.61
C VAL A 507 -16.85 -12.40 -11.93
N ARG A 508 -16.78 -11.14 -12.39
CA ARG A 508 -16.13 -10.79 -13.65
C ARG A 508 -15.08 -9.69 -13.43
N PRO A 509 -13.84 -9.89 -13.89
CA PRO A 509 -12.82 -8.84 -13.85
C PRO A 509 -13.11 -7.75 -14.87
N MET A 510 -12.47 -6.61 -14.71
CA MET A 510 -12.40 -5.56 -15.72
C MET A 510 -11.50 -6.01 -16.88
N ALA A 511 -11.68 -5.40 -18.06
CA ALA A 511 -10.91 -5.75 -19.25
C ALA A 511 -9.39 -5.56 -19.07
N HIS A 512 -8.94 -4.47 -18.45
CA HIS A 512 -7.52 -4.25 -18.12
C HIS A 512 -6.95 -5.26 -17.12
N GLU A 513 -7.72 -5.70 -16.12
CA GLU A 513 -7.30 -6.73 -15.16
C GLU A 513 -7.04 -8.06 -15.88
N LYS A 514 -7.98 -8.48 -16.75
CA LYS A 514 -7.81 -9.67 -17.59
C LYS A 514 -6.57 -9.55 -18.49
N ARG A 515 -6.39 -8.42 -19.20
CA ARG A 515 -5.21 -8.20 -20.06
C ARG A 515 -3.92 -8.24 -19.26
N TYR A 516 -3.91 -7.67 -18.06
CA TYR A 516 -2.75 -7.71 -17.17
C TYR A 516 -2.37 -9.15 -16.83
N LEU A 517 -3.31 -9.98 -16.36
CA LEU A 517 -3.05 -11.38 -15.98
C LEU A 517 -2.61 -12.23 -17.18
N VAL A 518 -3.27 -12.07 -18.33
CA VAL A 518 -2.85 -12.72 -19.59
C VAL A 518 -1.41 -12.34 -19.92
N SER A 519 -1.05 -11.06 -19.87
CA SER A 519 0.31 -10.60 -20.16
C SER A 519 1.34 -11.14 -19.16
N ARG A 520 0.98 -11.27 -17.88
CA ARG A 520 1.86 -11.85 -16.83
C ARG A 520 2.23 -13.29 -17.18
N VAL A 521 1.24 -14.11 -17.52
CA VAL A 521 1.48 -15.53 -17.85
C VAL A 521 2.22 -15.66 -19.19
N GLU A 522 1.88 -14.87 -20.21
CA GLU A 522 2.61 -14.88 -21.49
C GLU A 522 4.08 -14.50 -21.33
N ASN A 523 4.36 -13.48 -20.50
CA ASN A 523 5.72 -13.06 -20.18
C ASN A 523 6.49 -14.18 -19.46
N GLU A 524 5.85 -14.84 -18.49
CA GLU A 524 6.44 -15.97 -17.79
C GLU A 524 6.71 -17.15 -18.72
N MET A 525 5.76 -17.50 -19.59
CA MET A 525 5.95 -18.56 -20.60
C MET A 525 7.11 -18.25 -21.53
N ARG A 526 7.30 -16.98 -21.93
CA ARG A 526 8.46 -16.57 -22.74
C ARG A 526 9.77 -16.69 -21.95
N ARG A 527 9.77 -16.30 -20.67
CA ARG A 527 10.94 -16.38 -19.78
C ARG A 527 11.37 -17.82 -19.49
N SER A 528 10.41 -18.74 -19.37
CA SER A 528 10.63 -20.12 -18.93
C SER A 528 10.81 -21.15 -20.07
N ARG A 529 10.62 -20.73 -21.33
CA ARG A 529 10.72 -21.62 -22.50
C ARG A 529 12.12 -22.22 -22.62
N GLY A 530 12.20 -23.56 -22.58
CA GLY A 530 13.46 -24.30 -22.66
C GLY A 530 14.27 -24.34 -21.36
N ILE A 531 13.73 -23.78 -20.27
CA ILE A 531 14.33 -23.81 -18.92
C ILE A 531 13.56 -24.78 -18.02
N VAL A 532 12.22 -24.67 -17.99
CA VAL A 532 11.36 -25.55 -17.19
C VAL A 532 10.94 -26.79 -17.99
N PRO A 533 10.63 -27.93 -17.34
CA PRO A 533 10.13 -29.13 -18.01
C PRO A 533 8.81 -28.89 -18.77
N ASP A 534 8.53 -29.71 -19.78
CA ASP A 534 7.30 -29.62 -20.59
C ASP A 534 6.03 -29.73 -19.73
N ALA A 535 6.03 -30.57 -18.69
CA ALA A 535 4.92 -30.70 -17.76
C ALA A 535 4.61 -29.38 -17.00
N ALA A 536 5.64 -28.60 -16.68
CA ALA A 536 5.50 -27.28 -16.07
C ALA A 536 4.96 -26.26 -17.10
N MET A 537 5.46 -26.29 -18.34
CA MET A 537 4.92 -25.43 -19.41
C MET A 537 3.43 -25.68 -19.65
N GLN A 538 2.96 -26.92 -19.53
CA GLN A 538 1.52 -27.24 -19.62
C GLN A 538 0.69 -26.60 -18.49
N GLU A 539 1.27 -26.40 -17.28
CA GLU A 539 0.59 -25.64 -16.22
C GLU A 539 0.40 -24.18 -16.63
N TYR A 540 1.38 -23.61 -17.33
CA TYR A 540 1.35 -22.21 -17.72
C TYR A 540 0.35 -22.01 -18.87
N GLU A 541 0.30 -22.97 -19.81
CA GLU A 541 -0.71 -23.01 -20.87
C GLU A 541 -2.12 -23.11 -20.32
N ARG A 542 -2.34 -23.96 -19.29
CA ARG A 542 -3.63 -24.05 -18.59
C ARG A 542 -3.99 -22.74 -17.89
N ALA A 543 -3.04 -22.09 -17.22
CA ALA A 543 -3.27 -20.81 -16.57
C ALA A 543 -3.63 -19.72 -17.60
N LEU A 544 -2.91 -19.67 -18.72
CA LEU A 544 -3.19 -18.74 -19.81
C LEU A 544 -4.58 -18.98 -20.42
N ALA A 545 -4.94 -20.25 -20.64
CA ALA A 545 -6.26 -20.63 -21.15
C ALA A 545 -7.38 -20.20 -20.19
N PHE A 546 -7.21 -20.42 -18.89
CA PHE A 546 -8.14 -19.97 -17.85
C PHE A 546 -8.35 -18.45 -17.93
N TYR A 547 -7.28 -17.64 -17.84
CA TYR A 547 -7.42 -16.18 -17.87
C TYR A 547 -8.02 -15.67 -19.18
N ARG A 548 -7.68 -16.29 -20.32
CA ARG A 548 -8.29 -15.95 -21.62
C ARG A 548 -9.78 -16.29 -21.68
N SER A 549 -10.23 -17.34 -20.99
CA SER A 549 -11.64 -17.74 -20.95
C SER A 549 -12.52 -16.87 -20.06
N LEU A 550 -11.95 -16.07 -19.15
CA LEU A 550 -12.74 -15.23 -18.25
C LEU A 550 -13.58 -14.21 -19.03
N ASP A 551 -14.89 -14.19 -18.79
CA ASP A 551 -15.74 -13.09 -19.22
C ASP A 551 -15.37 -11.83 -18.44
N VAL A 552 -15.40 -10.68 -19.11
CA VAL A 552 -15.16 -9.38 -18.46
C VAL A 552 -16.48 -8.73 -18.08
N HIS A 553 -16.44 -7.84 -17.09
CA HIS A 553 -17.59 -7.01 -16.76
C HIS A 553 -17.98 -6.15 -17.96
N ASP A 554 -19.25 -6.23 -18.35
CA ASP A 554 -19.81 -5.36 -19.38
C ASP A 554 -20.03 -3.96 -18.81
N ASP A 555 -19.13 -3.05 -19.18
CA ASP A 555 -19.17 -1.64 -18.81
C ASP A 555 -19.65 -0.75 -19.97
N THR A 556 -20.29 -1.33 -21.00
CA THR A 556 -20.71 -0.60 -22.21
C THR A 556 -21.63 0.57 -21.89
N ALA A 557 -22.56 0.40 -20.94
CA ALA A 557 -23.47 1.45 -20.51
C ALA A 557 -22.72 2.60 -19.79
N ASP A 558 -21.77 2.27 -18.92
CA ASP A 558 -20.94 3.26 -18.22
C ASP A 558 -20.07 4.04 -19.21
N VAL A 559 -19.47 3.33 -20.17
CA VAL A 559 -18.69 3.94 -21.25
C VAL A 559 -19.56 4.83 -22.12
N ALA A 560 -20.73 4.38 -22.57
CA ALA A 560 -21.64 5.21 -23.35
C ALA A 560 -22.11 6.45 -22.56
N ALA A 561 -22.25 6.33 -21.24
CA ALA A 561 -22.62 7.44 -20.38
C ALA A 561 -21.52 8.49 -20.23
N GLU A 562 -20.23 8.16 -20.30
CA GLU A 562 -19.14 9.15 -20.14
C GLU A 562 -18.46 9.54 -21.45
N ALA A 563 -18.37 8.59 -22.38
CA ALA A 563 -17.70 8.76 -23.65
C ALA A 563 -18.33 9.88 -24.46
N ARG A 564 -17.48 10.68 -25.10
CA ARG A 564 -17.93 11.64 -26.10
C ARG A 564 -16.84 11.94 -27.09
N GLN A 565 -17.22 11.91 -28.37
CA GLN A 565 -16.41 12.50 -29.43
C GLN A 565 -16.61 14.01 -29.36
N SER A 566 -15.53 14.76 -29.44
CA SER A 566 -15.59 16.22 -29.36
C SER A 566 -16.21 16.77 -30.65
N GLU A 567 -17.41 17.33 -30.55
CA GLU A 567 -18.10 17.94 -31.70
C GLU A 567 -17.21 18.97 -32.38
N GLY A 568 -16.98 18.80 -33.69
CA GLY A 568 -16.17 19.70 -34.50
C GLY A 568 -14.64 19.62 -34.31
N GLN A 569 -14.12 18.73 -33.45
CA GLN A 569 -12.67 18.51 -33.32
C GLN A 569 -12.23 17.16 -33.92
N PRO A 570 -11.09 17.08 -34.65
CA PRO A 570 -10.61 15.82 -35.20
C PRO A 570 -10.29 14.80 -34.10
N LEU A 571 -10.80 13.57 -34.23
CA LEU A 571 -10.52 12.47 -33.30
C LEU A 571 -9.01 12.25 -33.09
N GLU A 572 -8.22 12.37 -34.15
CA GLU A 572 -6.76 12.25 -34.11
C GLU A 572 -6.09 13.17 -33.08
N ARG A 573 -6.58 14.41 -32.93
CA ARG A 573 -6.06 15.36 -31.93
C ARG A 573 -6.28 14.85 -30.52
N TRP A 574 -7.44 14.24 -30.26
CA TRP A 574 -7.74 13.67 -28.95
C TRP A 574 -6.97 12.39 -28.68
N LEU A 575 -6.76 11.56 -29.71
CA LEU A 575 -5.90 10.37 -29.61
C LEU A 575 -4.46 10.76 -29.27
N ASP A 576 -3.90 11.81 -29.90
CA ASP A 576 -2.57 12.32 -29.53
C ASP A 576 -2.54 12.83 -28.08
N ASN A 577 -3.56 13.60 -27.67
CA ASN A 577 -3.69 14.11 -26.30
C ASN A 577 -3.75 12.96 -25.28
N MET A 578 -4.54 11.91 -25.54
CA MET A 578 -4.70 10.77 -24.63
C MET A 578 -3.48 9.86 -24.61
N ILE A 579 -3.07 9.36 -25.77
CA ILE A 579 -2.10 8.27 -25.90
C ILE A 579 -0.67 8.81 -25.77
N THR A 580 -0.36 9.93 -26.42
CA THR A 580 1.00 10.48 -26.44
C THR A 580 1.27 11.37 -25.24
N ASP A 581 0.38 12.32 -24.94
CA ASP A 581 0.61 13.28 -23.85
C ASP A 581 0.24 12.72 -22.47
N HIS A 582 -0.97 12.16 -22.32
CA HIS A 582 -1.45 11.65 -21.04
C HIS A 582 -1.06 10.19 -20.77
N ARG A 583 -0.49 9.49 -21.77
CA ARG A 583 -0.11 8.07 -21.72
C ARG A 583 -1.26 7.19 -21.22
N PHE A 584 -2.43 7.37 -21.81
CA PHE A 584 -3.60 6.55 -21.52
C PHE A 584 -3.39 5.11 -21.99
N ASP A 585 -3.95 4.17 -21.23
CA ASP A 585 -4.07 2.79 -21.68
C ASP A 585 -5.30 2.60 -22.60
N VAL A 586 -5.43 1.37 -23.15
CA VAL A 586 -6.52 0.99 -24.06
C VAL A 586 -7.90 1.26 -23.45
N ASP A 587 -8.10 0.95 -22.16
CA ASP A 587 -9.40 1.13 -21.51
C ASP A 587 -9.71 2.60 -21.24
N GLU A 588 -8.69 3.41 -20.93
CA GLU A 588 -8.85 4.85 -20.73
C GLU A 588 -9.21 5.56 -22.04
N VAL A 589 -8.56 5.21 -23.15
CA VAL A 589 -8.94 5.70 -24.49
C VAL A 589 -10.37 5.29 -24.82
N ARG A 590 -10.72 4.03 -24.56
CA ARG A 590 -12.08 3.50 -24.78
C ARG A 590 -13.13 4.27 -23.98
N ARG A 591 -12.89 4.49 -22.68
CA ARG A 591 -13.80 5.24 -21.80
C ARG A 591 -13.95 6.70 -22.23
N ALA A 592 -12.87 7.35 -22.68
CA ALA A 592 -12.91 8.75 -23.09
C ALA A 592 -13.65 8.97 -24.42
N THR A 593 -13.58 8.00 -25.35
CA THR A 593 -14.03 8.17 -26.75
C THR A 593 -15.23 7.34 -27.15
N GLY A 594 -15.48 6.23 -26.45
CA GLY A 594 -16.50 5.23 -26.83
C GLY A 594 -16.07 4.35 -28.01
N LEU A 595 -14.81 4.42 -28.45
CA LEU A 595 -14.29 3.55 -29.50
C LEU A 595 -14.41 2.07 -29.09
N PRO A 596 -14.54 1.13 -30.04
CA PRO A 596 -14.32 -0.28 -29.77
C PRO A 596 -12.88 -0.53 -29.26
N THR A 597 -12.70 -1.57 -28.44
CA THR A 597 -11.37 -1.94 -27.90
C THR A 597 -10.33 -2.18 -28.99
N ALA A 598 -10.70 -2.80 -30.10
CA ALA A 598 -9.79 -3.07 -31.22
C ALA A 598 -9.25 -1.76 -31.84
N ASP A 599 -10.12 -0.77 -32.02
CA ASP A 599 -9.75 0.53 -32.59
C ASP A 599 -8.86 1.32 -31.62
N ALA A 600 -9.13 1.25 -30.32
CA ALA A 600 -8.27 1.83 -29.30
C ALA A 600 -6.86 1.18 -29.28
N ILE A 601 -6.77 -0.15 -29.44
CA ILE A 601 -5.49 -0.86 -29.59
C ILE A 601 -4.74 -0.36 -30.82
N THR A 602 -5.40 -0.33 -31.99
CA THR A 602 -4.78 0.15 -33.23
C THR A 602 -4.30 1.60 -33.11
N ALA A 603 -5.09 2.48 -32.50
CA ALA A 603 -4.70 3.87 -32.27
C ALA A 603 -3.45 3.99 -31.39
N MET A 604 -3.30 3.12 -30.39
CA MET A 604 -2.10 3.06 -29.54
C MET A 604 -0.89 2.52 -30.29
N GLU A 605 -1.05 1.45 -31.07
CA GLU A 605 0.03 0.86 -31.87
C GLU A 605 0.61 1.86 -32.88
N GLN A 606 -0.24 2.64 -33.55
CA GLN A 606 0.17 3.70 -34.48
C GLN A 606 0.99 4.81 -33.81
N ARG A 607 0.87 4.95 -32.48
CA ARG A 607 1.54 5.98 -31.67
C ARG A 607 2.65 5.43 -30.78
N ALA A 608 2.95 4.13 -30.83
CA ALA A 608 3.87 3.48 -29.91
C ALA A 608 5.29 4.09 -29.89
N ASN A 609 5.72 4.71 -30.99
CA ASN A 609 7.03 5.36 -31.12
C ASN A 609 7.01 6.88 -30.84
N GLN A 610 5.84 7.46 -30.60
CA GLN A 610 5.73 8.88 -30.27
C GLN A 610 6.13 9.10 -28.81
N ARG A 611 6.70 10.28 -28.53
CA ARG A 611 7.09 10.67 -27.17
C ARG A 611 6.32 11.91 -26.74
N PRO A 612 5.92 12.01 -25.47
CA PRO A 612 5.31 13.23 -24.94
C PRO A 612 6.28 14.41 -25.11
N LYS A 613 5.72 15.59 -25.41
CA LYS A 613 6.52 16.82 -25.40
C LYS A 613 6.94 17.15 -23.96
N SER A 614 8.18 17.55 -23.76
CA SER A 614 8.69 17.99 -22.47
C SER A 614 8.33 19.45 -22.18
N GLY A 615 8.40 19.84 -20.91
CA GLY A 615 8.16 21.22 -20.46
C GLY A 615 6.71 21.50 -20.05
N PHE A 616 6.52 22.69 -19.49
CA PHE A 616 5.22 23.19 -19.04
C PHE A 616 4.25 23.26 -20.23
N ARG A 617 3.05 22.70 -20.06
CA ARG A 617 2.00 22.70 -21.09
C ARG A 617 0.62 22.65 -20.47
N ILE A 618 -0.35 23.24 -21.16
CA ILE A 618 -1.77 23.20 -20.77
C ILE A 618 -2.55 22.52 -21.89
N LEU A 619 -3.28 21.45 -21.55
CA LEU A 619 -4.14 20.71 -22.47
C LEU A 619 -5.51 20.50 -21.84
N PRO A 620 -6.59 20.42 -22.64
CA PRO A 620 -7.88 20.01 -22.10
C PRO A 620 -7.79 18.58 -21.58
N TYR A 621 -8.39 18.31 -20.42
CA TYR A 621 -8.38 16.97 -19.85
C TYR A 621 -9.22 16.01 -20.73
N PRO A 622 -8.71 14.83 -21.12
CA PRO A 622 -9.46 13.95 -22.02
C PRO A 622 -10.68 13.24 -21.44
N GLY A 623 -10.85 13.20 -20.12
CA GLY A 623 -11.83 12.29 -19.49
C GLY A 623 -11.39 10.82 -19.57
N GLY A 624 -12.26 9.86 -19.26
CA GLY A 624 -11.98 8.41 -19.34
C GLY A 624 -11.01 7.82 -18.30
N ARG A 625 -10.04 8.61 -17.83
CA ARG A 625 -9.31 8.40 -16.57
C ARG A 625 -10.05 9.15 -15.47
N HIS A 626 -10.15 8.57 -14.28
CA HIS A 626 -10.67 9.31 -13.12
C HIS A 626 -9.59 10.26 -12.60
N PRO A 627 -9.86 11.56 -12.35
CA PRO A 627 -8.82 12.51 -11.96
C PRO A 627 -8.39 12.35 -10.48
N ARG A 628 -9.17 11.65 -9.66
CA ARG A 628 -8.82 11.27 -8.27
C ARG A 628 -8.35 9.82 -8.16
N ILE A 629 -7.49 9.56 -7.18
CA ILE A 629 -7.12 8.23 -6.66
C ILE A 629 -7.68 8.10 -5.24
N GLY A 630 -7.89 6.87 -4.79
CA GLY A 630 -8.62 6.59 -3.56
C GLY A 630 -10.11 6.72 -3.79
N PHE A 631 -10.81 7.20 -2.77
CA PHE A 631 -12.23 7.52 -2.73
C PHE A 631 -12.82 8.16 -4.01
N LEU A 632 -13.91 7.58 -4.51
CA LEU A 632 -14.55 7.98 -5.76
C LEU A 632 -15.98 8.55 -5.59
N ASP A 633 -16.72 8.25 -4.52
CA ASP A 633 -18.12 8.64 -4.32
C ASP A 633 -18.33 10.14 -4.15
N GLY A 634 -17.29 10.91 -3.82
CA GLY A 634 -17.36 12.37 -3.83
C GLY A 634 -17.04 13.05 -5.17
N ALA A 635 -16.87 12.28 -6.25
CA ALA A 635 -16.78 12.79 -7.62
C ALA A 635 -17.15 11.71 -8.65
N ILE A 636 -18.40 11.27 -8.65
CA ILE A 636 -18.89 10.27 -9.59
C ILE A 636 -19.01 10.92 -10.99
N ARG A 637 -18.67 10.19 -12.06
CA ARG A 637 -18.78 10.67 -13.46
C ARG A 637 -18.22 12.10 -13.67
N PRO A 638 -16.91 12.32 -13.45
CA PRO A 638 -16.29 13.64 -13.55
C PRO A 638 -16.43 14.25 -14.95
N GLN A 639 -16.94 15.48 -15.02
CA GLN A 639 -17.11 16.22 -16.27
C GLN A 639 -15.76 16.76 -16.78
N ARG A 640 -15.36 16.44 -18.02
CA ARG A 640 -14.06 16.89 -18.55
C ARG A 640 -14.06 18.34 -19.03
N GLU A 641 -15.22 18.94 -19.27
CA GLU A 641 -15.36 20.32 -19.76
C GLU A 641 -15.03 21.43 -18.75
N THR A 642 -14.74 21.08 -17.50
CA THR A 642 -14.21 22.00 -16.48
C THR A 642 -12.76 21.72 -16.16
N LYS A 643 -12.20 20.65 -16.74
CA LYS A 643 -10.91 20.10 -16.34
C LYS A 643 -9.85 20.43 -17.37
N VAL A 644 -8.76 21.00 -16.89
CA VAL A 644 -7.53 21.20 -17.67
C VAL A 644 -6.41 20.40 -17.04
N SER A 645 -5.59 19.80 -17.90
CA SER A 645 -4.33 19.20 -17.50
C SER A 645 -3.23 20.24 -17.58
N VAL A 646 -2.54 20.47 -16.47
CA VAL A 646 -1.34 21.29 -16.43
C VAL A 646 -0.14 20.39 -16.20
N PHE A 647 0.65 20.21 -17.25
CA PHE A 647 1.83 19.35 -17.25
C PHE A 647 2.97 20.03 -16.50
N THR A 648 3.62 19.24 -15.64
CA THR A 648 4.76 19.73 -14.86
C THR A 648 5.94 20.04 -15.79
N PRO A 649 6.81 21.01 -15.46
CA PRO A 649 8.02 21.27 -16.24
C PRO A 649 9.06 20.16 -16.11
N TRP A 650 8.94 19.30 -15.09
CA TRP A 650 9.89 18.23 -14.80
C TRP A 650 9.79 17.06 -15.80
N SER A 651 10.94 16.47 -16.15
CA SER A 651 10.97 15.26 -16.98
C SER A 651 10.19 14.13 -16.30
N ASP A 652 9.26 13.53 -17.03
CA ASP A 652 8.36 12.49 -16.52
C ASP A 652 7.55 12.86 -15.26
N GLY A 653 7.47 14.15 -14.90
CA GLY A 653 6.77 14.62 -13.70
C GLY A 653 5.24 14.52 -13.78
N GLY A 654 4.69 14.20 -14.95
CA GLY A 654 3.26 14.02 -15.17
C GLY A 654 2.51 15.35 -15.27
N TYR A 655 1.32 15.41 -14.70
CA TYR A 655 0.41 16.55 -14.78
C TYR A 655 -0.56 16.60 -13.60
N VAL A 656 -1.03 17.80 -13.24
CA VAL A 656 -2.20 17.94 -12.36
C VAL A 656 -3.46 18.15 -13.19
N VAL A 657 -4.61 17.77 -12.65
CA VAL A 657 -5.92 18.12 -13.23
C VAL A 657 -6.51 19.24 -12.40
N VAL A 658 -6.80 20.38 -13.04
CA VAL A 658 -7.43 21.53 -12.37
C VAL A 658 -8.89 21.64 -12.79
N ASP A 659 -9.79 21.70 -11.82
CA ASP A 659 -11.21 21.95 -12.02
C ASP A 659 -11.52 23.45 -11.93
N VAL A 660 -11.79 24.09 -13.06
CA VAL A 660 -11.99 25.53 -13.18
C VAL A 660 -13.41 25.82 -13.70
N PRO A 661 -14.46 25.82 -12.85
CA PRO A 661 -14.48 25.47 -11.43
C PRO A 661 -14.97 24.03 -11.15
N GLU A 662 -14.75 23.53 -9.92
CA GLU A 662 -15.37 22.28 -9.42
C GLU A 662 -16.83 22.53 -9.02
N ALA A 663 -17.09 23.57 -8.23
CA ALA A 663 -18.43 23.88 -7.73
C ALA A 663 -18.67 25.39 -7.65
N VAL A 664 -19.92 25.80 -7.83
CA VAL A 664 -20.36 27.19 -7.65
C VAL A 664 -21.61 27.22 -6.77
N PHE A 665 -21.54 27.98 -5.68
CA PHE A 665 -22.64 28.20 -4.74
C PHE A 665 -23.17 29.62 -4.88
N SER A 666 -24.46 29.81 -4.63
CA SER A 666 -25.10 31.13 -4.48
C SER A 666 -26.17 31.07 -3.39
N ASN A 667 -26.86 32.19 -3.15
CA ASN A 667 -28.08 32.25 -2.34
C ASN A 667 -29.22 31.36 -2.86
N LEU A 668 -29.12 30.83 -4.08
CA LEU A 668 -30.05 29.84 -4.61
C LEU A 668 -29.72 28.41 -4.16
N GLY A 669 -28.49 28.15 -3.70
CA GLY A 669 -27.96 26.82 -3.38
C GLY A 669 -26.75 26.43 -4.23
N LEU A 670 -26.47 25.13 -4.34
CA LEU A 670 -25.43 24.60 -5.22
C LEU A 670 -25.88 24.79 -6.69
N THR A 671 -25.30 25.80 -7.33
CA THR A 671 -25.70 26.28 -8.67
C THR A 671 -25.00 25.50 -9.78
N TYR A 672 -23.82 24.94 -9.52
CA TYR A 672 -23.10 24.09 -10.45
C TYR A 672 -22.15 23.13 -9.73
N LEU A 673 -21.99 21.92 -10.26
CA LEU A 673 -21.04 20.91 -9.81
C LEU A 673 -20.44 20.17 -11.03
N ALA A 674 -19.14 19.97 -11.05
CA ALA A 674 -18.35 19.39 -12.15
C ALA A 674 -18.28 17.84 -12.14
N HIS A 675 -19.14 17.22 -11.35
CA HIS A 675 -19.28 15.78 -11.18
C HIS A 675 -20.66 15.50 -10.57
N GLU A 676 -21.02 14.24 -10.49
CA GLU A 676 -22.20 13.78 -9.78
C GLU A 676 -21.82 13.37 -8.37
N HIS A 677 -22.51 13.93 -7.39
CA HIS A 677 -22.36 13.56 -5.99
C HIS A 677 -23.50 14.18 -5.19
N ILE A 678 -23.55 15.52 -5.17
CA ILE A 678 -24.59 16.31 -4.49
C ILE A 678 -25.50 16.91 -5.57
N PRO A 679 -26.84 16.75 -5.46
CA PRO A 679 -27.78 17.39 -6.40
C PRO A 679 -27.57 18.90 -6.45
N THR A 680 -27.50 19.44 -7.66
CA THR A 680 -27.58 20.89 -7.88
C THR A 680 -29.05 21.33 -7.90
N ILE A 681 -29.31 22.63 -7.78
CA ILE A 681 -30.66 23.18 -7.92
C ILE A 681 -31.34 22.81 -9.26
N TRP A 682 -30.55 22.49 -10.30
CA TRP A 682 -31.06 22.06 -11.61
C TRP A 682 -31.38 20.57 -11.62
N THR A 683 -30.50 19.76 -11.01
CA THR A 683 -30.70 18.32 -10.87
C THR A 683 -31.95 18.02 -10.04
N GLU A 684 -32.22 18.78 -8.98
CA GLU A 684 -33.44 18.67 -8.18
C GLU A 684 -34.72 18.98 -8.98
N GLN A 685 -34.60 19.75 -10.06
CA GLN A 685 -35.68 20.06 -11.00
C GLN A 685 -35.77 19.06 -12.17
N GLY A 686 -34.89 18.04 -12.21
CA GLY A 686 -34.80 17.10 -13.33
C GLY A 686 -34.24 17.72 -14.61
N ILE A 687 -33.44 18.79 -14.50
CA ILE A 687 -32.82 19.46 -15.66
C ILE A 687 -31.38 18.96 -15.83
N ASP A 688 -31.15 18.25 -16.94
CA ASP A 688 -29.80 17.86 -17.36
C ASP A 688 -29.11 19.01 -18.10
N LEU A 689 -27.89 19.33 -17.67
CA LEU A 689 -27.08 20.35 -18.33
C LEU A 689 -26.36 19.75 -19.55
N PRO A 690 -26.27 20.50 -20.67
CA PRO A 690 -25.55 20.02 -21.84
C PRO A 690 -24.06 19.85 -21.53
N ARG A 691 -23.47 18.82 -22.16
CA ARG A 691 -22.02 18.61 -22.18
C ARG A 691 -21.36 19.67 -23.05
N LEU A 692 -20.18 20.13 -22.66
CA LEU A 692 -19.42 21.15 -23.38
C LEU A 692 -18.04 20.62 -23.77
N GLU A 693 -17.26 21.39 -24.54
CA GLU A 693 -15.83 21.14 -24.75
C GLU A 693 -15.03 22.43 -24.63
N TRP A 694 -13.77 22.30 -24.24
CA TRP A 694 -12.84 23.42 -24.26
C TRP A 694 -12.56 23.85 -25.70
N SER A 695 -12.72 25.14 -25.96
CA SER A 695 -12.29 25.80 -27.19
C SER A 695 -10.90 26.40 -27.02
N MET A 696 -10.06 26.34 -28.05
CA MET A 696 -8.72 26.94 -28.03
C MET A 696 -8.73 28.20 -28.90
N ASN A 697 -8.60 29.37 -28.28
CA ASN A 697 -8.56 30.68 -28.95
C ASN A 697 -7.36 31.47 -28.44
N ASP A 698 -6.51 31.99 -29.34
CA ASP A 698 -5.34 32.82 -29.01
C ASP A 698 -4.42 32.21 -27.93
N GLY A 699 -4.19 30.89 -28.01
CA GLY A 699 -3.37 30.16 -27.03
C GLY A 699 -4.01 29.97 -25.65
N ALA A 700 -5.30 30.31 -25.49
CA ALA A 700 -6.07 30.11 -24.27
C ALA A 700 -7.17 29.05 -24.47
N LEU A 701 -7.35 28.20 -23.47
CA LEU A 701 -8.51 27.33 -23.34
C LEU A 701 -9.66 28.14 -22.76
N ASN A 702 -10.82 28.09 -23.42
CA ASN A 702 -12.03 28.80 -23.01
C ASN A 702 -13.23 27.85 -23.03
N VAL A 703 -14.09 27.95 -22.02
CA VAL A 703 -15.41 27.29 -21.99
C VAL A 703 -16.43 28.26 -21.39
N GLN A 704 -17.65 28.25 -21.93
CA GLN A 704 -18.77 29.04 -21.44
C GLN A 704 -19.94 28.11 -21.13
N ARG A 705 -20.37 28.09 -19.87
CA ARG A 705 -21.55 27.34 -19.42
C ARG A 705 -22.71 28.30 -19.16
N LYS A 706 -23.77 28.13 -19.94
CA LYS A 706 -25.06 28.81 -19.72
C LYS A 706 -25.95 27.91 -18.89
N LEU A 707 -26.35 28.38 -17.71
CA LEU A 707 -27.24 27.67 -16.81
C LEU A 707 -28.70 28.10 -17.06
N PRO A 708 -29.68 27.25 -16.69
CA PRO A 708 -31.06 27.68 -16.65
C PRO A 708 -31.24 28.95 -15.80
N GLY A 709 -32.21 29.79 -16.14
CA GLY A 709 -32.43 31.07 -15.45
C GLY A 709 -31.45 32.20 -15.82
N GLY A 710 -30.53 31.97 -16.76
CA GLY A 710 -29.72 33.02 -17.39
C GLY A 710 -28.36 33.29 -16.75
N ILE A 711 -27.95 32.51 -15.74
CA ILE A 711 -26.59 32.59 -15.18
C ILE A 711 -25.60 32.06 -16.21
N VAL A 712 -24.50 32.77 -16.45
CA VAL A 712 -23.41 32.32 -17.34
C VAL A 712 -22.11 32.26 -16.56
N ILE A 713 -21.42 31.14 -16.64
CA ILE A 713 -20.09 30.92 -16.08
C ILE A 713 -19.10 30.80 -17.24
N GLU A 714 -18.03 31.58 -17.22
CA GLU A 714 -16.97 31.51 -18.22
C GLU A 714 -15.65 31.18 -17.53
N SER A 715 -14.93 30.20 -18.08
CA SER A 715 -13.60 29.82 -17.61
C SER A 715 -12.59 30.05 -18.72
N ARG A 716 -11.46 30.67 -18.38
CA ARG A 716 -10.33 30.89 -19.27
C ARG A 716 -9.04 30.44 -18.61
N VAL A 717 -8.24 29.66 -19.32
CA VAL A 717 -6.93 29.19 -18.86
C VAL A 717 -5.89 29.40 -19.96
N ASN A 718 -4.78 30.06 -19.65
CA ASN A 718 -3.66 30.22 -20.58
C ASN A 718 -2.32 30.08 -19.88
N GLU A 719 -1.31 29.75 -20.66
CA GLU A 719 0.08 29.80 -20.21
C GLU A 719 0.56 31.26 -20.18
N GLN A 720 1.25 31.63 -19.11
CA GLN A 720 2.00 32.87 -19.02
C GLN A 720 3.21 32.64 -18.10
N ASP A 721 4.42 32.92 -18.61
CA ASP A 721 5.68 32.81 -17.86
C ASP A 721 5.89 31.46 -17.15
N GLY A 722 5.51 30.35 -17.82
CA GLY A 722 5.62 28.99 -17.27
C GLY A 722 4.62 28.66 -16.16
N ALA A 723 3.55 29.46 -16.03
CA ALA A 723 2.45 29.24 -15.09
C ALA A 723 1.11 29.13 -15.83
N ALA A 724 0.14 28.45 -15.22
CA ALA A 724 -1.23 28.44 -15.72
C ALA A 724 -1.97 29.59 -15.06
N LYS A 725 -2.29 30.63 -15.83
CA LYS A 725 -3.17 31.72 -15.39
C LYS A 725 -4.62 31.34 -15.68
N MET A 726 -5.47 31.56 -14.70
CA MET A 726 -6.87 31.12 -14.71
C MET A 726 -7.79 32.30 -14.38
N GLU A 727 -8.90 32.41 -15.10
CA GLU A 727 -9.93 33.41 -14.87
C GLU A 727 -11.30 32.72 -14.87
N LEU A 728 -12.15 33.13 -13.92
CA LEU A 728 -13.56 32.77 -13.87
C LEU A 728 -14.41 34.03 -13.91
N LYS A 729 -15.42 34.06 -14.77
CA LYS A 729 -16.43 35.11 -14.83
C LYS A 729 -17.81 34.53 -14.56
N LEU A 730 -18.64 35.29 -13.85
CA LEU A 730 -20.04 34.98 -13.63
C LEU A 730 -20.90 36.16 -14.05
N THR A 731 -21.78 35.94 -15.04
CA THR A 731 -22.81 36.91 -15.46
C THR A 731 -24.16 36.51 -14.88
N ASN A 732 -24.80 37.43 -14.17
CA ASN A 732 -26.12 37.22 -13.59
C ASN A 732 -27.24 37.60 -14.57
N GLY A 733 -27.82 36.64 -15.29
CA GLY A 733 -29.02 36.86 -16.11
C GLY A 733 -30.35 36.68 -15.36
N THR A 734 -30.32 36.45 -14.03
CA THR A 734 -31.54 36.30 -13.23
C THR A 734 -32.18 37.67 -12.92
N ARG A 735 -33.36 37.66 -12.28
CA ARG A 735 -34.07 38.89 -11.88
C ARG A 735 -33.59 39.49 -10.56
N GLY A 736 -32.90 38.71 -9.72
CA GLY A 736 -32.47 39.11 -8.38
C GLY A 736 -30.95 39.22 -8.28
N THR A 737 -30.46 39.91 -7.26
CA THR A 737 -29.02 39.90 -6.95
C THR A 737 -28.60 38.51 -6.48
N LEU A 738 -27.53 37.98 -7.06
CA LEU A 738 -26.89 36.76 -6.58
C LEU A 738 -25.89 37.12 -5.50
N THR A 739 -26.01 36.47 -4.34
CA THR A 739 -25.15 36.69 -3.18
C THR A 739 -24.55 35.37 -2.67
N GLY A 740 -23.55 35.46 -1.80
CA GLY A 740 -22.89 34.26 -1.24
C GLY A 740 -22.18 33.42 -2.30
N LEU A 741 -21.63 34.08 -3.33
CA LEU A 741 -21.07 33.46 -4.53
C LEU A 741 -19.69 32.82 -4.28
N ARG A 742 -19.69 31.66 -3.65
CA ARG A 742 -18.48 30.88 -3.36
C ARG A 742 -18.18 29.90 -4.48
N VAL A 743 -16.90 29.73 -4.80
CA VAL A 743 -16.43 28.81 -5.83
C VAL A 743 -15.44 27.84 -5.22
N GLN A 744 -15.48 26.59 -5.65
CA GLN A 744 -14.42 25.63 -5.36
C GLN A 744 -13.57 25.41 -6.61
N VAL A 745 -12.25 25.47 -6.44
CA VAL A 745 -11.27 25.13 -7.48
C VAL A 745 -10.33 24.08 -6.92
N CYS A 746 -10.37 22.89 -7.52
CA CYS A 746 -9.60 21.73 -7.07
C CYS A 746 -8.42 21.49 -7.99
N VAL A 747 -7.22 21.39 -7.42
CA VAL A 747 -6.02 20.92 -8.12
C VAL A 747 -5.77 19.47 -7.67
N MET A 748 -6.13 18.51 -8.52
CA MET A 748 -6.00 17.08 -8.25
C MET A 748 -4.61 16.58 -8.67
N LEU A 749 -3.95 15.90 -7.73
CA LEU A 749 -2.52 15.57 -7.82
C LEU A 749 -2.22 14.15 -8.28
N LYS A 750 -3.25 13.32 -8.53
CA LYS A 750 -3.10 11.91 -8.98
C LYS A 750 -2.13 11.77 -10.16
N GLY A 751 -2.18 12.71 -11.11
CA GLY A 751 -1.36 12.66 -12.31
C GLY A 751 0.07 13.17 -12.15
N ALA A 752 0.43 13.74 -10.99
CA ALA A 752 1.72 14.35 -10.76
C ALA A 752 2.61 13.38 -9.96
N VAL A 753 3.73 12.96 -10.57
CA VAL A 753 4.64 11.95 -10.02
C VAL A 753 5.34 12.50 -8.78
N GLY A 754 5.14 11.83 -7.64
CA GLY A 754 5.65 12.22 -6.33
C GLY A 754 4.67 13.05 -5.49
N PHE A 755 3.47 13.33 -6.01
CA PHE A 755 2.41 14.07 -5.32
C PHE A 755 1.09 13.26 -5.20
N ASN A 756 1.08 12.04 -5.72
CA ASN A 756 -0.08 11.18 -5.89
C ASN A 756 -0.32 10.22 -4.71
N VAL A 757 0.49 10.31 -3.64
CA VAL A 757 0.36 9.49 -2.43
C VAL A 757 -0.88 9.90 -1.62
N GLN A 758 -1.66 8.94 -1.15
CA GLN A 758 -2.83 9.19 -0.30
C GLN A 758 -2.44 9.39 1.17
N GLU A 759 -1.45 10.26 1.41
CA GLU A 759 -0.85 10.58 2.71
C GLU A 759 -0.54 12.08 2.79
N THR A 760 -0.37 12.60 4.01
CA THR A 760 -0.08 14.03 4.19
C THR A 760 1.31 14.34 3.66
N LEU A 761 1.36 15.21 2.66
CA LEU A 761 2.60 15.80 2.16
C LEU A 761 2.95 17.06 2.94
N ASP A 762 4.24 17.36 3.00
CA ASP A 762 4.73 18.66 3.47
C ASP A 762 4.06 19.78 2.68
N SER A 763 3.54 20.77 3.39
CA SER A 763 2.73 21.82 2.79
C SER A 763 2.88 23.17 3.50
N VAL A 764 2.68 24.23 2.74
CA VAL A 764 2.62 25.62 3.23
C VAL A 764 1.26 26.19 2.88
N THR A 765 0.57 26.74 3.88
CA THR A 765 -0.73 27.40 3.71
C THR A 765 -0.60 28.85 4.15
N ALA A 766 -0.62 29.77 3.17
CA ALA A 766 -0.47 31.20 3.38
C ALA A 766 -1.48 31.93 2.46
N PRO A 767 -2.75 32.10 2.88
CA PRO A 767 -3.80 32.64 2.02
C PRO A 767 -3.36 33.89 1.25
N PRO A 768 -3.55 33.94 -0.08
CA PRO A 768 -4.37 33.04 -0.90
C PRO A 768 -3.68 31.75 -1.36
N PHE A 769 -2.41 31.55 -1.01
CA PHE A 769 -1.59 30.43 -1.48
C PHE A 769 -1.77 29.17 -0.66
N VAL A 770 -1.76 28.05 -1.37
CA VAL A 770 -1.45 26.72 -0.82
C VAL A 770 -0.39 26.08 -1.70
N ALA A 771 0.61 25.48 -1.06
CA ALA A 771 1.70 24.78 -1.70
C ALA A 771 1.91 23.41 -1.06
N VAL A 772 2.20 22.38 -1.86
CA VAL A 772 2.58 21.04 -1.41
C VAL A 772 3.91 20.64 -2.03
N ARG A 773 4.73 19.91 -1.27
CA ARG A 773 6.02 19.37 -1.69
C ARG A 773 5.89 17.88 -2.05
N ALA A 774 6.64 17.43 -3.05
CA ALA A 774 6.75 16.01 -3.36
C ALA A 774 7.47 15.23 -2.24
N GLU A 775 7.13 13.94 -2.08
CA GLU A 775 7.60 13.05 -0.99
C GLU A 775 9.14 13.06 -0.81
N ASP A 776 9.90 12.93 -1.90
CA ASP A 776 11.37 12.78 -1.88
C ASP A 776 12.10 13.83 -2.73
N SER A 777 11.61 15.07 -2.80
CA SER A 777 12.29 16.14 -3.55
C SER A 777 11.93 17.53 -3.08
N ASN A 778 12.67 18.54 -3.54
CA ASN A 778 12.38 19.96 -3.31
C ASN A 778 11.45 20.56 -4.38
N ARG A 779 10.62 19.72 -5.00
CA ARG A 779 9.63 20.10 -6.01
C ARG A 779 8.31 20.46 -5.35
N TRP A 780 7.71 21.57 -5.74
CA TRP A 780 6.50 22.15 -5.18
C TRP A 780 5.44 22.43 -6.24
N ILE A 781 4.18 22.23 -5.88
CA ILE A 781 3.01 22.64 -6.65
C ILE A 781 2.28 23.70 -5.83
N ILE A 782 2.08 24.87 -6.42
CA ILE A 782 1.52 26.06 -5.76
C ILE A 782 0.27 26.51 -6.49
N THR A 783 -0.82 26.80 -5.78
CA THR A 783 -2.00 27.45 -6.37
C THR A 783 -2.54 28.57 -5.49
N ALA A 784 -3.12 29.59 -6.13
CA ALA A 784 -3.78 30.70 -5.46
C ALA A 784 -4.90 31.28 -6.34
N TRP A 785 -5.95 31.75 -5.68
CA TRP A 785 -7.05 32.49 -6.29
C TRP A 785 -7.38 33.75 -5.49
N GLN A 786 -7.77 34.81 -6.19
CA GLN A 786 -8.15 36.10 -5.62
C GLN A 786 -9.44 36.64 -6.25
N PRO A 787 -10.35 37.23 -5.45
CA PRO A 787 -10.38 37.23 -3.98
C PRO A 787 -10.53 35.81 -3.41
N ASN A 788 -9.80 35.52 -2.32
CA ASN A 788 -9.77 34.19 -1.71
C ASN A 788 -10.84 34.04 -0.62
N HIS A 789 -11.55 32.91 -0.61
CA HIS A 789 -12.41 32.50 0.48
C HIS A 789 -11.65 31.68 1.52
N ARG A 790 -10.91 30.66 1.06
CA ARG A 790 -10.15 29.73 1.90
C ARG A 790 -9.11 28.96 1.10
N VAL A 791 -8.21 28.32 1.82
CA VAL A 791 -7.19 27.38 1.30
C VAL A 791 -7.17 26.11 2.15
N TRP A 792 -7.00 24.95 1.53
CA TRP A 792 -6.97 23.65 2.23
C TRP A 792 -6.41 22.53 1.33
N ALA A 793 -6.08 21.39 1.93
CA ALA A 793 -5.64 20.17 1.24
C ALA A 793 -6.43 18.95 1.74
N ASN A 794 -6.51 17.90 0.93
CA ASN A 794 -7.20 16.65 1.27
C ASN A 794 -6.31 15.42 1.02
N PRO A 795 -5.39 15.07 1.92
CA PRO A 795 -4.42 14.00 1.67
C PRO A 795 -5.01 12.63 1.26
N PRO A 796 -6.13 12.13 1.84
CA PRO A 796 -6.74 10.86 1.40
C PRO A 796 -7.19 10.84 -0.07
N VAL A 797 -7.42 12.03 -0.66
CA VAL A 797 -7.79 12.25 -2.06
C VAL A 797 -6.87 13.36 -2.59
N PRO A 798 -5.62 13.04 -2.97
CA PRO A 798 -4.54 14.02 -3.09
C PRO A 798 -4.91 15.23 -3.95
N CYS A 799 -5.28 16.33 -3.28
CA CYS A 799 -5.66 17.57 -3.90
C CYS A 799 -5.41 18.76 -2.98
N ILE A 800 -5.22 19.94 -3.59
CA ILE A 800 -5.10 21.22 -2.93
C ILE A 800 -6.14 22.19 -3.49
N HIS A 801 -6.57 23.12 -2.66
CA HIS A 801 -7.62 24.08 -2.97
C HIS A 801 -7.22 25.49 -2.56
N SER A 802 -7.41 26.43 -3.47
CA SER A 802 -7.51 27.86 -3.17
C SER A 802 -8.85 28.31 -3.74
N ASP A 803 -9.86 28.35 -2.88
CA ASP A 803 -11.26 28.53 -3.27
C ASP A 803 -11.55 30.05 -3.37
N PRO A 804 -11.95 30.59 -4.55
CA PRO A 804 -12.31 32.00 -4.67
C PRO A 804 -13.73 32.32 -4.17
N VAL A 805 -13.97 33.61 -3.98
CA VAL A 805 -15.32 34.17 -3.78
C VAL A 805 -15.55 35.32 -4.74
N PHE A 806 -16.66 35.27 -5.49
CA PHE A 806 -17.10 36.41 -6.27
C PHE A 806 -17.76 37.47 -5.35
N PRO A 807 -17.65 38.76 -5.69
CA PRO A 807 -18.55 39.78 -5.16
C PRO A 807 -20.02 39.47 -5.50
N ASP A 808 -20.95 40.03 -4.72
CA ASP A 808 -22.38 39.99 -5.05
C ASP A 808 -22.62 40.54 -6.46
N CYS A 809 -23.48 39.86 -7.22
CA CYS A 809 -23.68 40.13 -8.64
C CYS A 809 -25.11 40.58 -8.90
N ALA A 810 -25.32 41.87 -9.20
CA ALA A 810 -26.63 42.41 -9.57
C ALA A 810 -27.10 41.91 -10.94
N PRO A 811 -28.42 41.92 -11.24
CA PRO A 811 -28.95 41.53 -12.54
C PRO A 811 -28.26 42.25 -13.72
N GLY A 812 -27.92 41.49 -14.76
CA GLY A 812 -27.24 41.97 -15.97
C GLY A 812 -25.75 42.32 -15.79
N ARG A 813 -25.16 42.10 -14.61
CA ARG A 813 -23.75 42.37 -14.34
C ARG A 813 -22.89 41.12 -14.46
N THR A 814 -21.59 41.33 -14.65
CA THR A 814 -20.56 40.30 -14.64
C THR A 814 -19.56 40.60 -13.52
N VAL A 815 -19.16 39.58 -12.79
CA VAL A 815 -18.09 39.61 -11.78
C VAL A 815 -17.00 38.61 -12.14
N THR A 816 -15.76 38.90 -11.75
CA THR A 816 -14.57 38.12 -12.16
C THR A 816 -13.72 37.78 -10.94
N VAL A 817 -13.13 36.60 -10.95
CA VAL A 817 -12.02 36.19 -10.06
C VAL A 817 -10.90 35.58 -10.89
N SER A 818 -9.67 35.67 -10.40
CA SER A 818 -8.49 35.20 -11.10
C SER A 818 -7.61 34.37 -10.18
N GLY A 819 -6.83 33.46 -10.76
CA GLY A 819 -5.92 32.61 -10.03
C GLY A 819 -4.78 32.09 -10.89
N GLY A 820 -3.94 31.29 -10.27
CA GLY A 820 -2.82 30.66 -10.95
C GLY A 820 -2.40 29.33 -10.34
N LEU A 821 -1.61 28.61 -11.12
CA LEU A 821 -0.92 27.39 -10.73
C LEU A 821 0.54 27.48 -11.20
N TRP A 822 1.47 27.23 -10.29
CA TRP A 822 2.90 27.31 -10.50
C TRP A 822 3.59 26.04 -10.05
N PHE A 823 4.74 25.78 -10.66
CA PHE A 823 5.67 24.74 -10.24
C PHE A 823 6.97 25.39 -9.81
N TYR A 824 7.49 24.97 -8.65
CA TYR A 824 8.72 25.52 -8.09
C TYR A 824 9.65 24.38 -7.69
N GLU A 825 10.95 24.57 -7.84
CA GLU A 825 11.97 23.62 -7.40
C GLU A 825 13.03 24.37 -6.61
N GLY A 826 13.10 24.11 -5.32
CA GLY A 826 13.98 24.81 -4.39
C GLY A 826 13.53 24.70 -2.94
N ASP A 827 14.40 25.20 -2.06
CA ASP A 827 14.24 25.06 -0.61
C ASP A 827 13.59 26.30 0.05
N ASP A 828 13.55 27.45 -0.65
CA ASP A 828 12.99 28.71 -0.13
C ASP A 828 11.56 28.95 -0.64
N ILE A 829 10.64 28.09 -0.19
CA ILE A 829 9.23 28.19 -0.56
C ILE A 829 8.61 29.51 -0.09
N ASP A 830 8.99 30.03 1.08
CA ASP A 830 8.45 31.28 1.60
C ASP A 830 8.87 32.50 0.76
N GLY A 831 10.14 32.53 0.32
CA GLY A 831 10.65 33.53 -0.62
C GLY A 831 9.92 33.47 -1.97
N GLU A 832 9.63 32.28 -2.47
CA GLU A 832 8.87 32.10 -3.71
C GLU A 832 7.42 32.57 -3.59
N LEU A 833 6.73 32.23 -2.49
CA LEU A 833 5.37 32.72 -2.24
C LEU A 833 5.32 34.25 -2.15
N LYS A 834 6.34 34.87 -1.53
CA LYS A 834 6.47 36.33 -1.50
C LYS A 834 6.68 36.93 -2.90
N ARG A 835 7.54 36.32 -3.71
CA ARG A 835 7.75 36.74 -5.11
C ARG A 835 6.46 36.69 -5.92
N LEU A 836 5.67 35.63 -5.75
CA LEU A 836 4.36 35.47 -6.40
C LEU A 836 3.34 36.48 -5.89
N ALA A 837 3.37 36.86 -4.60
CA ALA A 837 2.48 37.89 -4.06
C ALA A 837 2.76 39.29 -4.65
N ASP A 838 4.03 39.61 -4.90
CA ASP A 838 4.45 40.90 -5.49
C ASP A 838 4.22 40.96 -7.02
N GLN A 839 4.13 39.79 -7.69
CA GLN A 839 3.92 39.63 -9.14
C GLN A 839 2.88 38.53 -9.43
N PRO A 840 1.59 38.78 -9.12
CA PRO A 840 0.53 37.76 -9.09
C PRO A 840 0.19 37.10 -10.43
#